data_AF-A0A958CU89-F1
#
_entry.id   AF-A0A958CU89-F1
#
_cell.length_a   1.000
_cell.length_b   1.000
_cell.length_c   1.000
_cell.angle_alpha   90.00
_cell.angle_beta   90.00
_cell.angle_gamma   90.00
#
_symmetry.space_group_name_H-M   'P 1'
#
loop_
_entity.id
_entity.type
_entity.pdbx_description
1 polymer ?
#
loop_
_entity_poly.entity_id
_entity_poly.type
_entity_poly.pdbx_seq_one_letter_code
_entity_poly.pdbx_strand_id
1 'polypeptide(L)'
;MPPIDADYSFRNVRETFNALLAELERLWPSLDDPSRAPLSAALTTLQAQLDDAEGDIARGTALSDFLYTLDKVSPLPTSVQAILDRARGPRSRGGVLFVSSADARDLAKRAALLTVEPSAPAIPPISVASTSADTSVAAPKESDIASQALGLLEAINQNWDKLSTRQQDIASEIVYSFVADMEQSATDEQRTQAGERLLDAIASNPALAAKLPAVVRRGDGSSPWDRVLSTANNSPGLATLGRAVESAPPDFAFDIGGIVAANGGATPPLAMADDGATTDTMAYFTDLRFPGQVSTFQSEVPLIVRLTIDIPKESRAVEQLDVRFESPDEPELIEVVCQAEDFDEATGDATRTLIVYKGKDTQPAVFLLTPREGVLAGQKRVVLDFVHRGRILGHASFFTELIDRPSQQPKEIVSETTLNISELRTYEAEPVDLELRVTLGANKTQLMYMLHSPKGSVGYHWQNAGSVQLDEEPRLFLQTTINRLNKLARKGVSNRTDEQTADFKAALERIGQDLYDQIFSDELKREYAGRISKLHKDGVINNLLITSDEPWIPWEILKPYQADLATGDVLVNDDFLCAEFKLSRWLAGRGIPDFVEINDARIVAPPSNLAAVKREIDYFETTVPDRLHRPSQLPLESVAEVLDALGAKAGNLYHFSCHGNFDADNADESPLQLKDGEIFAPNDITGPYERGVIQSKPLVFLNACYAGQIGRNIRGLGGWAQRFVSKGASAFVGGMWEVNDNLAAEFAITFYDKLWSGATIGEAFHGARAHLRAMDPANPTWLAYTLYADPNGFAKTPE
;
A
#
# COMPACT_ATOMS: atom_id res chain seq x y z
N MET A 1 -0.52 -29.73 6.67
CA MET A 1 -0.27 -30.81 5.68
C MET A 1 -1.40 -31.82 5.79
N PRO A 2 -1.82 -32.50 4.70
CA PRO A 2 -2.83 -33.57 4.81
C PRO A 2 -2.32 -34.69 5.73
N PRO A 3 -3.17 -35.27 6.61
CA PRO A 3 -2.85 -36.48 7.35
C PRO A 3 -2.36 -37.59 6.41
N ILE A 4 -1.47 -38.44 6.90
CA ILE A 4 -0.87 -39.52 6.09
C ILE A 4 -1.94 -40.41 5.43
N ASP A 5 -3.05 -40.61 6.12
CA ASP A 5 -4.17 -41.47 5.73
C ASP A 5 -5.29 -40.75 4.95
N ALA A 6 -5.12 -39.49 4.56
CA ALA A 6 -6.11 -38.75 3.78
C ALA A 6 -5.87 -38.90 2.26
N ASP A 7 -6.91 -39.25 1.51
CA ASP A 7 -6.87 -39.39 0.04
C ASP A 7 -7.05 -38.06 -0.72
N TYR A 8 -7.27 -36.96 0.00
CA TYR A 8 -7.54 -35.62 -0.54
C TYR A 8 -6.88 -34.50 0.28
N SER A 9 -6.72 -33.32 -0.33
CA SER A 9 -6.29 -32.09 0.35
C SER A 9 -7.38 -31.02 0.33
N PHE A 10 -7.46 -30.21 1.39
CA PHE A 10 -8.26 -28.97 1.37
C PHE A 10 -7.45 -27.86 0.69
N ARG A 11 -8.04 -27.19 -0.30
CA ARG A 11 -7.50 -25.97 -0.93
C ARG A 11 -7.84 -24.76 -0.07
N ASN A 12 -7.01 -23.72 -0.12
CA ASN A 12 -7.24 -22.46 0.58
C ASN A 12 -7.69 -22.66 2.05
N VAL A 13 -6.91 -23.41 2.82
CA VAL A 13 -7.25 -23.88 4.18
C VAL A 13 -7.76 -22.74 5.08
N ARG A 14 -7.15 -21.55 5.02
CA ARG A 14 -7.56 -20.37 5.80
C ARG A 14 -8.93 -19.82 5.39
N GLU A 15 -9.17 -19.66 4.08
CA GLU A 15 -10.47 -19.19 3.57
C GLU A 15 -11.59 -20.20 3.87
N THR A 16 -11.30 -21.49 3.68
CA THR A 16 -12.22 -22.58 3.99
C THR A 16 -12.58 -22.59 5.47
N PHE A 17 -11.57 -22.41 6.34
CA PHE A 17 -11.76 -22.31 7.79
C PHE A 17 -12.64 -21.12 8.18
N ASN A 18 -12.36 -19.92 7.65
CA ASN A 18 -13.16 -18.72 7.93
C ASN A 18 -14.61 -18.85 7.46
N ALA A 19 -14.83 -19.40 6.27
CA ALA A 19 -16.16 -19.65 5.73
C ALA A 19 -16.93 -20.68 6.58
N LEU A 20 -16.25 -21.73 7.05
CA LEU A 20 -16.85 -22.72 7.94
C LEU A 20 -17.24 -22.13 9.29
N LEU A 21 -16.35 -21.34 9.91
CA LEU A 21 -16.60 -20.76 11.21
C LEU A 21 -17.76 -19.75 11.15
N ALA A 22 -17.80 -18.90 10.13
CA ALA A 22 -18.92 -17.96 9.91
C ALA A 22 -20.26 -18.69 9.68
N GLU A 23 -20.26 -19.80 8.94
CA GLU A 23 -21.46 -20.58 8.71
C GLU A 23 -21.91 -21.33 9.97
N LEU A 24 -20.97 -21.85 10.77
CA LEU A 24 -21.26 -22.44 12.07
C LEU A 24 -21.81 -21.40 13.04
N GLU A 25 -21.23 -20.19 13.13
CA GLU A 25 -21.74 -19.07 13.94
C GLU A 25 -23.18 -18.71 13.56
N ARG A 26 -23.48 -18.67 12.26
CA ARG A 26 -24.83 -18.38 11.75
C ARG A 26 -25.84 -19.47 12.09
N LEU A 27 -25.43 -20.74 11.99
CA LEU A 27 -26.31 -21.89 12.23
C LEU A 27 -26.45 -22.23 13.71
N TRP A 28 -25.45 -21.90 14.52
CA TRP A 28 -25.33 -22.35 15.91
C TRP A 28 -26.62 -22.21 16.70
N PRO A 29 -27.33 -21.06 16.71
CA PRO A 29 -28.56 -20.87 17.48
C PRO A 29 -29.70 -21.82 17.11
N SER A 30 -29.69 -22.36 15.88
CA SER A 30 -30.75 -23.20 15.32
C SER A 30 -30.46 -24.71 15.37
N LEU A 31 -29.24 -25.12 15.74
CA LEU A 31 -28.86 -26.53 15.87
C LEU A 31 -29.40 -27.12 17.19
N ASP A 32 -29.81 -28.38 17.16
CA ASP A 32 -30.17 -29.15 18.36
C ASP A 32 -28.92 -29.73 19.06
N ASP A 33 -29.05 -30.07 20.34
CA ASP A 33 -27.92 -30.53 21.16
C ASP A 33 -27.21 -31.77 20.59
N PRO A 34 -27.89 -32.77 20.00
CA PRO A 34 -27.23 -33.89 19.32
C PRO A 34 -26.35 -33.47 18.12
N SER A 35 -26.73 -32.41 17.40
CA SER A 35 -25.93 -31.87 16.29
C SER A 35 -24.80 -30.95 16.77
N ARG A 36 -25.00 -30.23 17.89
CA ARG A 36 -23.98 -29.36 18.49
C ARG A 36 -22.88 -30.14 19.19
N ALA A 37 -23.18 -31.25 19.85
CA ALA A 37 -22.21 -32.01 20.66
C ALA A 37 -20.91 -32.40 19.90
N PRO A 38 -20.96 -33.02 18.70
CA PRO A 38 -19.73 -33.39 18.00
C PRO A 38 -18.99 -32.19 17.39
N LEU A 39 -19.72 -31.12 17.02
CA LEU A 39 -19.14 -29.85 16.55
C LEU A 39 -18.40 -29.12 17.66
N SER A 40 -19.01 -29.07 18.85
CA SER A 40 -18.43 -28.47 20.05
C SER A 40 -17.16 -29.21 20.49
N ALA A 41 -17.15 -30.55 20.41
CA ALA A 41 -15.95 -31.34 20.67
C ALA A 41 -14.80 -31.05 19.68
N ALA A 42 -15.11 -30.89 18.39
CA ALA A 42 -14.11 -30.53 17.37
C ALA A 42 -13.57 -29.11 17.57
N LEU A 43 -14.43 -28.13 17.92
CA LEU A 43 -14.02 -26.75 18.21
C LEU A 43 -13.20 -26.65 19.49
N THR A 44 -13.55 -27.41 20.53
CA THR A 44 -12.78 -27.50 21.78
C THR A 44 -11.38 -28.08 21.52
N THR A 45 -11.29 -29.09 20.66
CA THR A 45 -10.01 -29.70 20.27
C THR A 45 -9.15 -28.70 19.49
N LEU A 46 -9.75 -27.98 18.55
CA LEU A 46 -9.05 -26.93 17.81
C LEU A 46 -8.54 -25.83 18.73
N GLN A 47 -9.38 -25.36 19.67
CA GLN A 47 -8.99 -24.34 20.64
C GLN A 47 -7.75 -24.79 21.43
N ALA A 48 -7.76 -26.01 21.99
CA ALA A 48 -6.61 -26.55 22.70
C ALA A 48 -5.36 -26.68 21.81
N GLN A 49 -5.51 -27.09 20.55
CA GLN A 49 -4.40 -27.20 19.61
C GLN A 49 -3.82 -25.84 19.22
N LEU A 50 -4.64 -24.80 19.07
CA LEU A 50 -4.17 -23.44 18.84
C LEU A 50 -3.48 -22.87 20.09
N ASP A 51 -3.97 -23.21 21.28
CA ASP A 51 -3.43 -22.77 22.56
C ASP A 51 -2.03 -23.35 22.86
N ASP A 52 -1.81 -24.61 22.45
CA ASP A 52 -0.56 -25.34 22.65
C ASP A 52 0.41 -25.25 21.45
N ALA A 53 0.00 -24.66 20.32
CA ALA A 53 0.81 -24.59 19.11
C ALA A 53 2.01 -23.62 19.24
N GLU A 54 3.21 -24.17 19.23
CA GLU A 54 4.47 -23.42 19.20
C GLU A 54 4.84 -22.99 17.75
N GLY A 55 4.54 -21.73 17.40
CA GLY A 55 4.90 -21.12 16.12
C GLY A 55 3.86 -21.21 15.00
N ASP A 56 4.02 -20.38 13.97
CA ASP A 56 3.00 -20.14 12.93
C ASP A 56 2.63 -21.39 12.11
N ILE A 57 3.59 -22.29 11.93
CA ILE A 57 3.41 -23.54 11.18
C ILE A 57 2.57 -24.54 11.99
N ALA A 58 2.80 -24.60 13.30
CA ALA A 58 2.03 -25.47 14.19
C ALA A 58 0.57 -25.00 14.25
N ARG A 59 0.34 -23.68 14.32
CA ARG A 59 -1.01 -23.08 14.25
C ARG A 59 -1.70 -23.36 12.90
N GLY A 60 -0.98 -23.22 11.79
CA GLY A 60 -1.50 -23.61 10.47
C GLY A 60 -1.78 -25.11 10.34
N THR A 61 -1.06 -25.95 11.07
CA THR A 61 -1.31 -27.38 11.15
C THR A 61 -2.57 -27.69 11.96
N ALA A 62 -2.81 -27.00 13.07
CA ALA A 62 -4.04 -27.13 13.86
C ALA A 62 -5.30 -26.80 13.03
N LEU A 63 -5.29 -25.73 12.22
CA LEU A 63 -6.41 -25.40 11.33
C LEU A 63 -6.63 -26.48 10.27
N SER A 64 -5.55 -27.00 9.68
CA SER A 64 -5.61 -28.10 8.72
C SER A 64 -6.23 -29.35 9.36
N ASP A 65 -5.77 -29.74 10.55
CA ASP A 65 -6.24 -30.92 11.27
C ASP A 65 -7.71 -30.79 11.69
N PHE A 66 -8.14 -29.59 12.06
CA PHE A 66 -9.54 -29.30 12.32
C PHE A 66 -10.44 -29.54 11.10
N LEU A 67 -10.05 -29.11 9.90
CA LEU A 67 -10.85 -29.36 8.70
C LEU A 67 -11.04 -30.87 8.45
N TYR A 68 -9.98 -31.67 8.61
CA TYR A 68 -10.07 -33.13 8.48
C TYR A 68 -10.87 -33.80 9.60
N THR A 69 -10.83 -33.22 10.81
CA THR A 69 -11.63 -33.69 11.94
C THR A 69 -13.10 -33.40 11.70
N LEU A 70 -13.42 -32.17 11.29
CA LEU A 70 -14.77 -31.73 11.01
C LEU A 70 -15.41 -32.55 9.89
N ASP A 71 -14.66 -32.82 8.82
CA ASP A 71 -15.12 -33.60 7.68
C ASP A 71 -15.38 -35.09 7.98
N LYS A 72 -14.96 -35.56 9.15
CA LYS A 72 -15.28 -36.90 9.69
C LYS A 72 -16.43 -36.88 10.71
N VAL A 73 -16.89 -35.71 11.13
CA VAL A 73 -18.07 -35.56 12.00
C VAL A 73 -19.32 -35.88 11.19
N SER A 74 -20.26 -36.62 11.78
CA SER A 74 -21.57 -36.89 11.18
C SER A 74 -22.66 -36.95 12.26
N PRO A 75 -23.83 -36.32 12.05
CA PRO A 75 -24.20 -35.53 10.86
C PRO A 75 -23.65 -34.10 10.87
N LEU A 76 -23.26 -33.58 9.70
CA LEU A 76 -22.96 -32.15 9.50
C LEU A 76 -24.14 -31.40 8.87
N PRO A 77 -24.35 -30.11 9.19
CA PRO A 77 -25.28 -29.27 8.44
C PRO A 77 -24.93 -29.24 6.95
N THR A 78 -25.95 -29.27 6.08
CA THR A 78 -25.74 -29.40 4.62
C THR A 78 -24.88 -28.28 4.02
N SER A 79 -25.01 -27.05 4.51
CA SER A 79 -24.18 -25.92 4.04
C SER A 79 -22.73 -26.02 4.51
N VAL A 80 -22.48 -26.53 5.71
CA VAL A 80 -21.13 -26.81 6.26
C VAL A 80 -20.46 -27.91 5.42
N GLN A 81 -21.19 -29.00 5.12
CA GLN A 81 -20.70 -30.06 4.23
C GLN A 81 -20.39 -29.53 2.83
N ALA A 82 -21.23 -28.65 2.27
CA ALA A 82 -21.01 -28.05 0.95
C ALA A 82 -19.80 -27.11 0.89
N ILE A 83 -19.39 -26.50 2.00
CA ILE A 83 -18.14 -25.72 2.08
C ILE A 83 -16.94 -26.68 2.05
N LEU A 84 -16.97 -27.76 2.84
CA LEU A 84 -15.91 -28.78 2.85
C LEU A 84 -15.76 -29.44 1.47
N ASP A 85 -16.85 -29.84 0.83
CA ASP A 85 -16.83 -30.50 -0.47
C ASP A 85 -16.24 -29.62 -1.58
N ARG A 86 -16.53 -28.32 -1.57
CA ARG A 86 -15.95 -27.35 -2.52
C ARG A 86 -14.45 -27.14 -2.30
N ALA A 87 -14.00 -27.25 -1.05
CA ALA A 87 -12.60 -27.09 -0.70
C ALA A 87 -11.77 -28.37 -0.97
N ARG A 88 -12.40 -29.54 -1.14
CA ARG A 88 -11.70 -30.80 -1.44
C ARG A 88 -11.02 -30.75 -2.81
N GLY A 89 -9.78 -31.23 -2.86
CA GLY A 89 -8.99 -31.37 -4.08
C GLY A 89 -8.16 -32.65 -4.08
N PRO A 90 -7.59 -33.02 -5.24
CA PRO A 90 -6.68 -34.15 -5.35
C PRO A 90 -5.49 -33.97 -4.41
N ARG A 91 -5.05 -35.07 -3.76
CA ARG A 91 -3.95 -35.06 -2.80
C ARG A 91 -2.68 -34.45 -3.42
N SER A 92 -2.35 -33.24 -2.99
CA SER A 92 -1.12 -32.53 -3.35
C SER A 92 -0.22 -32.38 -2.13
N ARG A 93 1.09 -32.15 -2.33
CA ARG A 93 1.96 -31.65 -1.26
C ARG A 93 1.49 -30.23 -0.92
N GLY A 94 0.59 -30.11 0.04
CA GLY A 94 0.03 -28.82 0.47
C GLY A 94 1.14 -27.87 0.90
N GLY A 95 0.99 -26.59 0.55
CA GLY A 95 1.85 -25.52 1.05
C GLY A 95 1.84 -25.44 2.57
N VAL A 96 2.90 -24.89 3.15
CA VAL A 96 2.97 -24.63 4.59
C VAL A 96 2.07 -23.44 4.89
N LEU A 97 1.01 -23.67 5.66
CA LEU A 97 0.14 -22.59 6.15
C LEU A 97 0.79 -21.95 7.38
N PHE A 98 0.92 -20.62 7.34
CA PHE A 98 1.40 -19.83 8.47
C PHE A 98 0.21 -19.08 9.06
N VAL A 99 -0.01 -19.20 10.36
CA VAL A 99 -1.07 -18.50 11.10
C VAL A 99 -0.43 -17.73 12.23
N SER A 100 -0.60 -16.42 12.26
CA SER A 100 -0.02 -15.55 13.29
C SER A 100 -0.65 -15.83 14.66
N SER A 101 0.03 -15.43 15.74
CA SER A 101 -0.51 -15.56 17.10
C SER A 101 -1.78 -14.72 17.32
N ALA A 102 -1.90 -13.57 16.65
CA ALA A 102 -3.09 -12.71 16.71
C ALA A 102 -4.30 -13.36 16.03
N ASP A 103 -4.09 -13.90 14.83
CA ASP A 103 -5.13 -14.63 14.09
C ASP A 103 -5.58 -15.87 14.88
N ALA A 104 -4.64 -16.64 15.44
CA ALA A 104 -4.99 -17.82 16.24
C ALA A 104 -5.82 -17.46 17.49
N ARG A 105 -5.55 -16.33 18.15
CA ARG A 105 -6.35 -15.85 19.28
C ARG A 105 -7.76 -15.45 18.87
N ASP A 106 -7.92 -14.74 17.75
CA ASP A 106 -9.25 -14.39 17.23
C ASP A 106 -10.05 -15.66 16.92
N LEU A 107 -9.43 -16.63 16.24
CA LEU A 107 -10.07 -17.89 15.89
C LEU A 107 -10.42 -18.73 17.12
N ALA A 108 -9.54 -18.79 18.12
CA ALA A 108 -9.79 -19.50 19.39
C ALA A 108 -10.93 -18.85 20.18
N LYS A 109 -11.00 -17.51 20.23
CA LYS A 109 -12.10 -16.77 20.87
C LYS A 109 -13.45 -17.06 20.20
N ARG A 110 -13.48 -17.01 18.86
CA ARG A 110 -14.68 -17.31 18.07
C ARG A 110 -15.13 -18.76 18.23
N ALA A 111 -14.20 -19.71 18.26
CA ALA A 111 -14.49 -21.11 18.57
C ALA A 111 -15.07 -21.27 19.99
N ALA A 112 -14.50 -20.57 20.98
CA ALA A 112 -14.96 -20.61 22.36
C ALA A 112 -16.40 -20.04 22.55
N LEU A 113 -16.77 -19.01 21.78
CA LEU A 113 -18.13 -18.45 21.79
C LEU A 113 -19.19 -19.48 21.35
N LEU A 114 -18.80 -20.48 20.57
CA LEU A 114 -19.68 -21.56 20.14
C LEU A 114 -19.72 -22.72 21.15
N THR A 115 -18.67 -22.93 21.95
CA THR A 115 -18.61 -24.07 22.89
C THR A 115 -19.26 -23.80 24.26
N VAL A 116 -19.55 -22.54 24.60
CA VAL A 116 -20.16 -22.14 25.89
C VAL A 116 -21.70 -22.18 25.81
N GLU A 117 -22.34 -23.01 26.64
CA GLU A 117 -23.80 -22.91 26.86
C GLU A 117 -24.15 -21.64 27.66
N PRO A 118 -25.29 -20.97 27.37
CA PRO A 118 -25.66 -19.73 28.03
C PRO A 118 -26.24 -19.99 29.44
N SER A 119 -25.38 -20.27 30.44
CA SER A 119 -25.70 -20.07 31.86
C SER A 119 -24.51 -20.26 32.85
N ALA A 120 -23.90 -19.14 33.28
CA ALA A 120 -23.25 -18.83 34.60
C ALA A 120 -22.03 -19.65 35.13
N PRO A 121 -21.25 -19.16 36.14
CA PRO A 121 -20.95 -17.79 36.61
C PRO A 121 -19.43 -17.44 36.61
N ALA A 122 -19.11 -16.20 36.98
CA ALA A 122 -17.77 -15.60 37.04
C ALA A 122 -16.74 -16.36 37.90
N ILE A 123 -15.49 -16.38 37.43
CA ILE A 123 -14.30 -16.94 38.09
C ILE A 123 -13.74 -15.90 39.10
N PRO A 124 -13.36 -16.28 40.33
CA PRO A 124 -12.84 -15.34 41.33
C PRO A 124 -11.37 -14.98 41.04
N PRO A 125 -10.86 -13.86 41.59
CA PRO A 125 -9.47 -13.47 41.40
C PRO A 125 -8.51 -14.42 42.10
N ILE A 126 -7.35 -14.65 41.46
CA ILE A 126 -6.24 -15.45 41.99
C ILE A 126 -5.56 -14.66 43.11
N SER A 127 -5.55 -15.21 44.33
CA SER A 127 -4.78 -14.69 45.46
C SER A 127 -3.33 -15.17 45.37
N VAL A 128 -2.38 -14.25 45.27
CA VAL A 128 -0.94 -14.58 45.39
C VAL A 128 -0.57 -14.60 46.87
N ALA A 129 -0.16 -15.76 47.37
CA ALA A 129 0.34 -15.92 48.73
C ALA A 129 1.79 -15.40 48.82
N SER A 130 2.04 -14.53 49.80
CA SER A 130 3.39 -14.13 50.20
C SER A 130 4.07 -15.26 50.98
N THR A 131 5.13 -15.85 50.44
CA THR A 131 6.05 -16.71 51.21
C THR A 131 7.35 -15.98 51.48
N SER A 132 7.59 -15.64 52.75
CA SER A 132 8.90 -15.24 53.25
C SER A 132 9.80 -16.48 53.38
N ALA A 133 10.90 -16.51 52.65
CA ALA A 133 11.99 -17.45 52.88
C ALA A 133 13.28 -16.68 53.17
N ASP A 134 13.83 -16.96 54.34
CA ASP A 134 15.04 -16.39 54.92
C ASP A 134 16.24 -17.23 54.44
N THR A 135 17.12 -16.66 53.61
CA THR A 135 18.43 -17.22 53.30
C THR A 135 19.47 -16.11 53.14
N SER A 136 20.42 -16.06 54.09
CA SER A 136 21.58 -15.18 54.05
C SER A 136 22.54 -15.57 52.92
N VAL A 137 22.29 -15.03 51.73
CA VAL A 137 23.27 -14.86 50.66
C VAL A 137 23.42 -13.35 50.48
N ALA A 138 24.65 -12.86 50.28
CA ALA A 138 24.89 -11.43 50.10
C ALA A 138 23.94 -10.89 49.03
N ALA A 139 23.09 -9.92 49.39
CA ALA A 139 22.06 -9.37 48.52
C ALA A 139 22.70 -8.98 47.17
N PRO A 140 22.16 -9.47 46.04
CA PRO A 140 22.68 -9.09 44.74
C PRO A 140 22.64 -7.56 44.63
N LYS A 141 23.67 -6.96 44.02
CA LYS A 141 23.68 -5.50 43.86
C LYS A 141 22.49 -5.13 42.97
N GLU A 142 21.85 -3.99 43.25
CA GLU A 142 20.73 -3.45 42.46
C GLU A 142 20.97 -3.53 40.93
N SER A 143 22.20 -3.25 40.50
CA SER A 143 22.63 -3.35 39.09
C SER A 143 22.51 -4.77 38.50
N ASP A 144 22.68 -5.80 39.32
CA ASP A 144 22.64 -7.20 38.91
C ASP A 144 21.20 -7.69 38.73
N ILE A 145 20.26 -7.23 39.55
CA ILE A 145 18.83 -7.57 39.42
C ILE A 145 18.24 -6.86 38.20
N ALA A 146 18.50 -5.56 38.04
CA ALA A 146 18.03 -4.80 36.88
C ALA A 146 18.57 -5.37 35.56
N SER A 147 19.84 -5.79 35.51
CA SER A 147 20.41 -6.37 34.30
C SER A 147 19.81 -7.75 33.95
N GLN A 148 19.45 -8.54 34.96
CA GLN A 148 18.76 -9.83 34.75
C GLN A 148 17.32 -9.63 34.29
N ALA A 149 16.59 -8.68 34.89
CA ALA A 149 15.24 -8.31 34.49
C ALA A 149 15.21 -7.83 33.02
N LEU A 150 16.15 -6.94 32.64
CA LEU A 150 16.27 -6.46 31.27
C LEU A 150 16.55 -7.60 30.28
N GLY A 151 17.52 -8.46 30.60
CA GLY A 151 17.88 -9.60 29.74
C GLY A 151 16.71 -10.58 29.55
N LEU A 152 15.87 -10.73 30.58
CA LEU A 152 14.68 -11.58 30.52
C LEU A 152 13.58 -10.98 29.64
N LEU A 153 13.28 -9.69 29.79
CA LEU A 153 12.29 -8.99 28.96
C LEU A 153 12.69 -8.98 27.48
N GLU A 154 13.97 -8.76 27.19
CA GLU A 154 14.51 -8.87 25.84
C GLU A 154 14.39 -10.31 25.29
N ALA A 155 14.67 -11.33 26.12
CA ALA A 155 14.55 -12.73 25.72
C ALA A 155 13.09 -13.12 25.43
N ILE A 156 12.12 -12.60 26.20
CA ILE A 156 10.68 -12.77 25.94
C ILE A 156 10.32 -12.15 24.59
N ASN A 157 10.74 -10.91 24.35
CA ASN A 157 10.43 -10.21 23.10
C ASN A 157 11.05 -10.92 21.88
N GLN A 158 12.32 -11.35 21.96
CA GLN A 158 13.03 -12.03 20.86
C GLN A 158 12.50 -13.43 20.53
N ASN A 159 11.88 -14.10 21.50
CA ASN A 159 11.34 -15.44 21.31
C ASN A 159 9.81 -15.47 21.28
N TRP A 160 9.15 -14.31 21.25
CA TRP A 160 7.71 -14.17 21.33
C TRP A 160 6.95 -15.09 20.35
N ASP A 161 7.33 -15.06 19.08
CA ASP A 161 6.66 -15.85 18.03
C ASP A 161 6.92 -17.37 18.12
N LYS A 162 7.88 -17.77 18.95
CA LYS A 162 8.23 -19.18 19.22
C LYS A 162 7.54 -19.73 20.47
N LEU A 163 6.94 -18.88 21.30
CA LEU A 163 6.13 -19.29 22.44
C LEU A 163 4.76 -19.77 21.96
N SER A 164 4.14 -20.69 22.70
CA SER A 164 2.72 -20.97 22.54
C SER A 164 1.88 -19.77 22.99
N THR A 165 0.62 -19.66 22.55
CA THR A 165 -0.24 -18.54 23.00
C THR A 165 -0.44 -18.58 24.51
N ARG A 166 -0.55 -19.77 25.11
CA ARG A 166 -0.59 -19.94 26.57
C ARG A 166 0.67 -19.42 27.27
N GLN A 167 1.86 -19.68 26.70
CA GLN A 167 3.12 -19.18 27.24
C GLN A 167 3.25 -17.66 27.07
N GLN A 168 2.75 -17.11 25.97
CA GLN A 168 2.66 -15.67 25.75
C GLN A 168 1.72 -14.99 26.75
N ASP A 169 0.58 -15.60 27.06
CA ASP A 169 -0.39 -15.06 28.02
C ASP A 169 0.17 -15.07 29.45
N ILE A 170 0.83 -16.16 29.86
CA ILE A 170 1.55 -16.24 31.15
C ILE A 170 2.69 -15.21 31.21
N ALA A 171 3.49 -15.09 30.14
CA ALA A 171 4.56 -14.09 30.08
C ALA A 171 4.00 -12.67 30.18
N SER A 172 2.82 -12.42 29.60
CA SER A 172 2.17 -11.11 29.64
C SER A 172 1.65 -10.76 31.01
N GLU A 173 0.95 -11.67 31.68
CA GLU A 173 0.45 -11.45 33.04
C GLU A 173 1.59 -11.11 34.00
N ILE A 174 2.70 -11.84 33.89
CA ILE A 174 3.91 -11.62 34.69
C ILE A 174 4.52 -10.24 34.39
N VAL A 175 4.64 -9.86 33.12
CA VAL A 175 5.22 -8.57 32.74
C VAL A 175 4.29 -7.40 33.08
N TYR A 176 2.97 -7.55 32.93
CA TYR A 176 1.99 -6.53 33.33
C TYR A 176 2.02 -6.29 34.84
N SER A 177 2.06 -7.36 35.65
CA SER A 177 2.20 -7.23 37.09
C SER A 177 3.52 -6.54 37.47
N PHE A 178 4.61 -6.83 36.75
CA PHE A 178 5.89 -6.17 36.94
C PHE A 178 5.84 -4.67 36.59
N VAL A 179 5.24 -4.31 35.45
CA VAL A 179 5.09 -2.90 35.02
C VAL A 179 4.25 -2.12 36.04
N ALA A 180 3.12 -2.68 36.49
CA ALA A 180 2.26 -2.06 37.49
C ALA A 180 3.00 -1.85 38.83
N ASP A 181 3.81 -2.83 39.26
CA ASP A 181 4.67 -2.71 40.44
C ASP A 181 5.74 -1.62 40.27
N MET A 182 6.33 -1.52 39.07
CA MET A 182 7.34 -0.52 38.74
C MET A 182 6.78 0.91 38.70
N GLU A 183 5.56 1.09 38.19
CA GLU A 183 4.86 2.38 38.16
C GLU A 183 4.47 2.88 39.55
N GLN A 184 4.15 1.95 40.47
CA GLN A 184 3.85 2.27 41.87
C GLN A 184 5.11 2.45 42.73
N SER A 185 6.28 2.15 42.20
CA SER A 185 7.56 2.25 42.91
C SER A 185 8.12 3.67 42.89
N ALA A 186 8.23 4.29 44.07
CA ALA A 186 8.76 5.63 44.28
C ALA A 186 10.27 5.65 44.63
N THR A 187 10.86 4.49 44.94
CA THR A 187 12.29 4.35 45.28
C THR A 187 12.95 3.21 44.50
N ASP A 188 14.26 3.29 44.32
CA ASP A 188 15.04 2.24 43.66
C ASP A 188 15.03 0.91 44.43
N GLU A 189 14.84 0.95 45.74
CA GLU A 189 14.63 -0.24 46.58
C GLU A 189 13.31 -0.95 46.22
N GLN A 190 12.22 -0.21 45.99
CA GLN A 190 10.93 -0.77 45.56
C GLN A 190 11.02 -1.34 44.13
N ARG A 191 11.75 -0.67 43.24
CA ARG A 191 12.00 -1.16 41.87
C ARG A 191 12.85 -2.45 41.87
N THR A 192 13.81 -2.52 42.78
CA THR A 192 14.63 -3.72 42.99
C THR A 192 13.77 -4.91 43.43
N GLN A 193 12.85 -4.70 44.37
CA GLN A 193 11.90 -5.73 44.81
C GLN A 193 10.93 -6.15 43.69
N ALA A 194 10.48 -5.21 42.84
CA ALA A 194 9.66 -5.53 41.67
C ALA A 194 10.44 -6.41 40.68
N GLY A 195 11.73 -6.12 40.45
CA GLY A 195 12.61 -6.93 39.64
C GLY A 195 12.84 -8.34 40.18
N GLU A 196 13.00 -8.50 41.50
CA GLU A 196 13.08 -9.82 42.14
C GLU A 196 11.79 -10.63 41.93
N ARG A 197 10.62 -9.99 42.08
CA ARG A 197 9.33 -10.63 41.83
C ARG A 197 9.17 -11.07 40.38
N LEU A 198 9.64 -10.29 39.40
CA LEU A 198 9.65 -10.68 37.98
C LEU A 198 10.49 -11.94 37.77
N LEU A 199 11.70 -11.98 38.34
CA LEU A 199 12.60 -13.13 38.22
C LEU A 199 12.01 -14.39 38.85
N ASP A 200 11.42 -14.26 40.04
CA ASP A 200 10.77 -15.36 40.75
C ASP A 200 9.50 -15.86 40.03
N ALA A 201 8.71 -14.95 39.45
CA ALA A 201 7.50 -15.29 38.71
C ALA A 201 7.82 -16.10 37.44
N ILE A 202 8.88 -15.74 36.71
CA ILE A 202 9.32 -16.52 35.56
C ILE A 202 9.96 -17.85 35.99
N ALA A 203 10.78 -17.87 37.04
CA ALA A 203 11.37 -19.10 37.57
C ALA A 203 10.32 -20.11 38.06
N SER A 204 9.19 -19.62 38.59
CA SER A 204 8.05 -20.42 39.03
C SER A 204 7.23 -21.01 37.87
N ASN A 205 7.57 -20.70 36.61
CA ASN A 205 6.95 -21.24 35.40
C ASN A 205 7.98 -22.04 34.56
N PRO A 206 8.31 -23.29 34.92
CA PRO A 206 9.42 -24.05 34.32
C PRO A 206 9.32 -24.23 32.80
N ALA A 207 8.10 -24.33 32.27
CA ALA A 207 7.86 -24.49 30.84
C ALA A 207 8.19 -23.22 30.04
N LEU A 208 7.91 -22.04 30.61
CA LEU A 208 8.26 -20.74 30.02
C LEU A 208 9.76 -20.44 30.24
N ALA A 209 10.27 -20.67 31.44
CA ALA A 209 11.67 -20.46 31.79
C ALA A 209 12.64 -21.27 30.92
N ALA A 210 12.29 -22.52 30.57
CA ALA A 210 13.13 -23.37 29.71
C ALA A 210 13.33 -22.83 28.29
N LYS A 211 12.48 -21.91 27.83
CA LYS A 211 12.51 -21.32 26.46
C LYS A 211 13.19 -19.95 26.42
N LEU A 212 13.45 -19.34 27.58
CA LEU A 212 14.05 -18.02 27.72
C LEU A 212 15.51 -18.19 28.18
N PRO A 213 16.51 -18.02 27.30
CA PRO A 213 17.91 -18.22 27.70
C PRO A 213 18.32 -17.23 28.80
N ALA A 214 19.20 -17.65 29.71
CA ALA A 214 19.76 -16.78 30.73
C ALA A 214 20.67 -15.73 30.08
N VAL A 215 20.22 -14.48 30.02
CA VAL A 215 21.01 -13.34 29.53
C VAL A 215 21.43 -12.50 30.74
N VAL A 216 22.70 -12.59 31.11
CA VAL A 216 23.31 -11.69 32.11
C VAL A 216 24.22 -10.70 31.38
N ARG A 217 23.86 -9.42 31.37
CA ARG A 217 24.76 -8.32 30.97
C ARG A 217 25.22 -7.54 32.20
N ARG A 218 26.39 -6.92 32.15
CA ARG A 218 26.83 -5.94 33.15
C ARG A 218 26.55 -4.53 32.62
N GLY A 219 25.78 -3.75 33.38
CA GLY A 219 25.34 -2.41 33.00
C GLY A 219 26.43 -1.33 33.06
N ASP A 220 26.26 -0.31 32.21
CA ASP A 220 27.06 0.91 32.09
C ASP A 220 26.35 2.10 32.77
N GLY A 221 26.30 2.10 34.10
CA GLY A 221 26.25 3.32 34.93
C GLY A 221 25.13 4.36 34.73
N SER A 222 24.05 4.07 34.01
CA SER A 222 22.82 4.90 33.98
C SER A 222 21.71 4.24 34.81
N SER A 223 20.72 5.02 35.28
CA SER A 223 19.57 4.55 36.09
C SER A 223 19.02 3.22 35.54
N PRO A 224 19.26 2.07 36.20
CA PRO A 224 19.06 0.75 35.60
C PRO A 224 17.60 0.44 35.27
N TRP A 225 16.68 1.06 36.01
CA TRP A 225 15.26 0.73 36.01
C TRP A 225 14.43 1.44 34.95
N ASP A 226 14.83 2.64 34.50
CA ASP A 226 14.11 3.36 33.45
C ASP A 226 14.22 2.63 32.09
N ARG A 227 15.38 2.03 31.83
CA ARG A 227 15.60 1.16 30.65
C ARG A 227 14.77 -0.11 30.74
N VAL A 228 14.74 -0.76 31.91
CA VAL A 228 13.93 -1.97 32.15
C VAL A 228 12.45 -1.69 31.90
N LEU A 229 11.91 -0.58 32.44
CA LEU A 229 10.52 -0.18 32.25
C LEU A 229 10.24 0.18 30.78
N SER A 230 11.15 0.88 30.11
CA SER A 230 11.01 1.21 28.69
C SER A 230 10.96 -0.05 27.79
N THR A 231 11.75 -1.08 28.11
CA THR A 231 11.75 -2.35 27.35
C THR A 231 10.46 -3.13 27.60
N ALA A 232 9.93 -3.11 28.83
CA ALA A 232 8.65 -3.73 29.15
C ALA A 232 7.49 -3.05 28.39
N ASN A 233 7.47 -1.72 28.34
CA ASN A 233 6.38 -0.95 27.73
C ASN A 233 6.43 -0.92 26.19
N ASN A 234 7.61 -1.04 25.57
CA ASN A 234 7.78 -0.92 24.12
C ASN A 234 7.86 -2.28 23.37
N SER A 235 7.53 -3.40 24.02
CA SER A 235 7.57 -4.72 23.40
C SER A 235 6.27 -5.05 22.64
N PRO A 236 6.30 -5.27 21.30
CA PRO A 236 5.09 -5.48 20.48
C PRO A 236 4.22 -6.65 20.90
N GLY A 237 4.84 -7.72 21.44
CA GLY A 237 4.12 -8.88 21.96
C GLY A 237 3.23 -8.56 23.17
N LEU A 238 3.67 -7.63 24.02
CA LEU A 238 3.00 -7.29 25.29
C LEU A 238 1.94 -6.20 25.11
N ALA A 239 2.10 -5.27 24.18
CA ALA A 239 1.09 -4.24 23.87
C ALA A 239 -0.24 -4.80 23.31
N THR A 240 -0.22 -6.04 22.78
CA THR A 240 -1.37 -6.65 22.10
C THR A 240 -2.46 -7.14 23.07
N LEU A 241 -2.15 -7.33 24.37
CA LEU A 241 -3.07 -7.96 25.33
C LEU A 241 -3.90 -6.98 26.17
N GLY A 242 -3.45 -5.74 26.35
CA GLY A 242 -4.22 -4.70 27.06
C GLY A 242 -5.57 -4.42 26.40
N ARG A 243 -5.67 -4.51 25.07
CA ARG A 243 -6.94 -4.36 24.33
C ARG A 243 -7.82 -5.62 24.32
N ALA A 244 -7.26 -6.78 24.63
CA ALA A 244 -7.97 -8.06 24.53
C ALA A 244 -8.76 -8.44 25.79
N VAL A 245 -8.47 -7.81 26.93
CA VAL A 245 -9.14 -8.04 28.23
C VAL A 245 -10.28 -7.05 28.47
N GLU A 246 -10.26 -5.86 27.84
CA GLU A 246 -11.27 -4.81 28.05
C GLU A 246 -12.51 -4.89 27.14
N SER A 247 -12.54 -5.81 26.17
CA SER A 247 -13.64 -5.93 25.20
C SER A 247 -14.58 -7.09 25.50
N ALA A 248 -15.28 -7.04 26.64
CA ALA A 248 -16.54 -7.76 26.84
C ALA A 248 -17.71 -6.76 26.67
N PRO A 249 -18.71 -7.02 25.80
CA PRO A 249 -19.79 -6.07 25.59
C PRO A 249 -20.87 -6.24 26.67
N PRO A 250 -21.46 -5.15 27.19
CA PRO A 250 -22.83 -5.16 27.66
C PRO A 250 -23.75 -4.52 26.61
N ASP A 251 -24.66 -5.35 26.14
CA ASP A 251 -26.04 -5.06 25.76
C ASP A 251 -26.36 -4.07 24.62
N PHE A 252 -26.88 -4.68 23.56
CA PHE A 252 -27.83 -4.11 22.61
C PHE A 252 -29.03 -3.46 23.31
N ALA A 253 -29.27 -2.18 23.00
CA ALA A 253 -30.59 -1.58 23.11
C ALA A 253 -30.89 -0.81 21.81
N PHE A 254 -31.89 -1.29 21.07
CA PHE A 254 -32.60 -0.53 20.05
C PHE A 254 -33.25 0.69 20.69
N ASP A 255 -33.10 1.87 20.09
CA ASP A 255 -34.16 2.87 20.16
C ASP A 255 -34.35 3.61 18.83
N ILE A 256 -35.62 3.68 18.46
CA ILE A 256 -36.16 4.31 17.26
C ILE A 256 -36.75 5.64 17.73
N GLY A 257 -36.26 6.77 17.22
CA GLY A 257 -37.04 8.00 17.31
C GLY A 257 -36.25 9.29 17.11
N GLY A 258 -36.77 10.14 16.21
CA GLY A 258 -36.70 11.59 16.42
C GLY A 258 -36.11 12.44 15.28
N ILE A 259 -36.94 12.68 14.27
CA ILE A 259 -36.91 13.82 13.34
C ILE A 259 -36.70 15.15 14.11
N VAL A 260 -35.90 16.10 13.59
CA VAL A 260 -36.27 17.51 13.27
C VAL A 260 -35.13 18.21 12.51
N ALA A 261 -35.51 18.89 11.43
CA ALA A 261 -34.72 19.72 10.53
C ALA A 261 -34.23 21.05 11.13
N ALA A 262 -33.17 21.62 10.56
CA ALA A 262 -33.04 23.07 10.39
C ALA A 262 -32.07 23.43 9.25
N ASN A 263 -32.63 24.06 8.20
CA ASN A 263 -31.93 24.81 7.17
C ASN A 263 -31.22 26.04 7.75
N GLY A 264 -30.12 26.45 7.14
CA GLY A 264 -29.51 27.76 7.38
C GLY A 264 -28.34 28.03 6.43
N GLY A 265 -28.65 28.52 5.23
CA GLY A 265 -27.65 28.98 4.28
C GLY A 265 -27.05 30.34 4.63
N ALA A 266 -25.81 30.56 4.22
CA ALA A 266 -25.25 31.88 3.99
C ALA A 266 -24.14 31.78 2.93
N THR A 267 -24.33 32.46 1.82
CA THR A 267 -23.37 32.70 0.73
C THR A 267 -22.32 33.76 1.15
N PRO A 268 -21.08 33.68 0.63
CA PRO A 268 -19.97 34.57 0.99
C PRO A 268 -19.93 35.85 0.12
N PRO A 269 -19.27 36.94 0.57
CA PRO A 269 -19.02 38.10 -0.27
C PRO A 269 -17.76 37.96 -1.13
N LEU A 270 -17.86 38.55 -2.33
CA LEU A 270 -16.90 38.58 -3.43
C LEU A 270 -15.82 39.67 -3.29
N ALA A 271 -14.65 39.29 -3.80
CA ALA A 271 -13.69 40.05 -4.62
C ALA A 271 -12.84 41.17 -4.00
N MET A 272 -11.52 41.06 -4.20
CA MET A 272 -10.70 42.08 -4.86
C MET A 272 -9.69 41.40 -5.78
N ALA A 273 -9.58 41.96 -6.99
CA ALA A 273 -8.74 41.49 -8.10
C ALA A 273 -7.31 42.03 -7.97
N ASP A 274 -6.35 41.25 -8.47
CA ASP A 274 -5.01 41.73 -8.80
C ASP A 274 -4.69 41.28 -10.24
N ASP A 275 -4.26 42.24 -11.06
CA ASP A 275 -4.02 42.14 -12.50
C ASP A 275 -2.61 41.57 -12.76
N GLY A 276 -2.54 40.34 -13.27
CA GLY A 276 -1.33 39.76 -13.83
C GLY A 276 -1.71 38.73 -14.90
N ALA A 277 -1.61 39.13 -16.18
CA ALA A 277 -1.82 38.33 -17.40
C ALA A 277 -2.38 36.91 -17.16
N THR A 278 -3.68 36.82 -16.87
CA THR A 278 -4.32 35.56 -16.49
C THR A 278 -4.49 34.70 -17.72
N THR A 279 -3.73 33.63 -17.82
CA THR A 279 -4.04 32.49 -18.68
C THR A 279 -5.42 31.98 -18.29
N ASP A 280 -6.36 32.02 -19.23
CA ASP A 280 -7.75 31.71 -18.96
C ASP A 280 -7.98 30.21 -19.17
N THR A 281 -8.34 29.52 -18.08
CA THR A 281 -8.62 28.09 -18.07
C THR A 281 -10.13 27.90 -18.03
N MET A 282 -10.64 26.98 -18.85
CA MET A 282 -12.06 26.66 -18.91
C MET A 282 -12.29 25.16 -18.84
N ALA A 283 -13.24 24.75 -18.00
CA ALA A 283 -13.69 23.38 -17.87
C ALA A 283 -14.55 22.94 -19.06
N TYR A 284 -14.27 21.73 -19.55
CA TYR A 284 -15.07 21.00 -20.54
C TYR A 284 -15.38 19.60 -20.02
N PHE A 285 -16.46 19.00 -20.49
CA PHE A 285 -16.88 17.65 -20.15
C PHE A 285 -16.83 16.73 -21.37
N THR A 286 -16.46 15.46 -21.15
CA THR A 286 -16.42 14.47 -22.23
C THR A 286 -17.82 13.98 -22.63
N ASP A 287 -18.20 14.16 -23.91
CA ASP A 287 -19.36 13.54 -24.55
C ASP A 287 -18.86 12.38 -25.45
N LEU A 288 -18.91 11.17 -24.90
CA LEU A 288 -18.45 9.94 -25.51
C LEU A 288 -19.64 9.09 -25.92
N ARG A 289 -19.81 8.85 -27.22
CA ARG A 289 -20.93 8.05 -27.73
C ARG A 289 -20.40 6.80 -28.41
N PHE A 290 -20.76 5.67 -27.83
CA PHE A 290 -20.46 4.35 -28.35
C PHE A 290 -21.55 3.36 -27.93
N PRO A 291 -21.87 2.34 -28.73
CA PRO A 291 -22.84 1.33 -28.33
C PRO A 291 -22.41 0.59 -27.05
N GLY A 292 -23.37 0.38 -26.14
CA GLY A 292 -23.15 -0.46 -24.95
C GLY A 292 -22.95 -1.95 -25.30
N GLN A 293 -23.38 -2.36 -26.49
CA GLN A 293 -23.17 -3.68 -27.06
C GLN A 293 -22.71 -3.55 -28.51
N VAL A 294 -21.70 -4.32 -28.90
CA VAL A 294 -21.22 -4.40 -30.28
C VAL A 294 -21.20 -5.86 -30.70
N SER A 295 -21.74 -6.16 -31.89
CA SER A 295 -21.66 -7.52 -32.41
C SER A 295 -20.25 -7.82 -32.91
N THR A 296 -19.75 -9.03 -32.66
CA THR A 296 -18.46 -9.51 -33.21
C THR A 296 -18.42 -9.55 -34.75
N PHE A 297 -19.58 -9.43 -35.41
CA PHE A 297 -19.70 -9.33 -36.88
C PHE A 297 -19.87 -7.91 -37.40
N GLN A 298 -19.97 -6.91 -36.52
CA GLN A 298 -20.16 -5.52 -36.92
C GLN A 298 -18.81 -4.93 -37.35
N SER A 299 -18.81 -4.04 -38.33
CA SER A 299 -17.61 -3.33 -38.78
C SER A 299 -17.80 -1.83 -38.67
N GLU A 300 -16.70 -1.11 -38.50
CA GLU A 300 -16.64 0.37 -38.51
C GLU A 300 -17.65 1.02 -37.55
N VAL A 301 -17.71 0.53 -36.31
CA VAL A 301 -18.59 1.09 -35.29
C VAL A 301 -18.05 2.46 -34.85
N PRO A 302 -18.83 3.55 -35.01
CA PRO A 302 -18.33 4.89 -34.70
C PRO A 302 -18.30 5.14 -33.19
N LEU A 303 -17.10 5.37 -32.66
CA LEU A 303 -16.87 6.05 -31.38
C LEU A 303 -16.77 7.55 -31.64
N ILE A 304 -17.78 8.29 -31.20
CA ILE A 304 -17.85 9.74 -31.34
C ILE A 304 -17.34 10.37 -30.04
N VAL A 305 -16.36 11.26 -30.17
CA VAL A 305 -15.73 11.97 -29.05
C VAL A 305 -15.92 13.47 -29.24
N ARG A 306 -16.43 14.14 -28.19
CA ARG A 306 -16.59 15.60 -28.14
C ARG A 306 -16.24 16.11 -26.74
N LEU A 307 -15.88 17.39 -26.68
CA LEU A 307 -15.82 18.15 -25.44
C LEU A 307 -16.96 19.18 -25.43
N THR A 308 -17.72 19.23 -24.34
CA THR A 308 -18.89 20.09 -24.19
C THR A 308 -18.75 20.98 -22.96
N ILE A 309 -19.40 22.15 -22.97
CA ILE A 309 -19.40 23.05 -21.81
C ILE A 309 -20.33 22.52 -20.73
N ASP A 310 -21.49 22.02 -21.14
CA ASP A 310 -22.48 21.43 -20.26
C ASP A 310 -22.24 19.93 -20.10
N ILE A 311 -22.58 19.40 -18.92
CA ILE A 311 -22.47 17.96 -18.62
C ILE A 311 -23.42 17.17 -19.55
N PRO A 312 -22.89 16.29 -20.41
CA PRO A 312 -23.70 15.52 -21.36
C PRO A 312 -24.41 14.36 -20.65
N LYS A 313 -25.72 14.19 -20.92
CA LYS A 313 -26.56 13.18 -20.24
C LYS A 313 -26.41 11.76 -20.78
N GLU A 314 -26.02 11.61 -22.05
CA GLU A 314 -25.98 10.33 -22.76
C GLU A 314 -24.55 9.79 -22.94
N SER A 315 -23.57 10.48 -22.36
CA SER A 315 -22.16 10.09 -22.49
C SER A 315 -21.88 8.76 -21.79
N ARG A 316 -21.04 7.92 -22.40
CA ARG A 316 -20.57 6.66 -21.80
C ARG A 316 -19.73 6.91 -20.55
N ALA A 317 -18.95 7.98 -20.53
CA ALA A 317 -18.20 8.45 -19.37
C ALA A 317 -18.05 9.98 -19.42
N VAL A 318 -18.28 10.62 -18.28
CA VAL A 318 -18.19 12.08 -18.12
C VAL A 318 -17.01 12.39 -17.20
N GLU A 319 -16.00 13.02 -17.78
CA GLU A 319 -14.81 13.52 -17.10
C GLU A 319 -14.71 15.02 -17.35
N GLN A 320 -14.21 15.78 -16.37
CA GLN A 320 -13.92 17.20 -16.52
C GLN A 320 -12.47 17.38 -16.98
N LEU A 321 -12.28 18.12 -18.07
CA LEU A 321 -10.99 18.51 -18.63
C LEU A 321 -10.86 20.03 -18.59
N ASP A 322 -9.86 20.54 -17.87
CA ASP A 322 -9.63 21.98 -17.77
C ASP A 322 -8.66 22.44 -18.85
N VAL A 323 -9.17 23.01 -19.94
CA VAL A 323 -8.36 23.44 -21.09
C VAL A 323 -7.87 24.87 -20.86
N ARG A 324 -6.56 25.07 -20.96
CA ARG A 324 -5.92 26.40 -20.91
C ARG A 324 -5.84 27.02 -22.30
N PHE A 325 -6.20 28.29 -22.40
CA PHE A 325 -6.08 29.09 -23.61
C PHE A 325 -4.96 30.12 -23.47
N GLU A 326 -4.05 30.17 -24.44
CA GLU A 326 -3.05 31.25 -24.55
C GLU A 326 -3.69 32.60 -24.91
N SER A 327 -4.65 32.57 -25.80
CA SER A 327 -5.43 33.72 -26.25
C SER A 327 -6.91 33.35 -26.29
N PRO A 328 -7.82 34.21 -25.83
CA PRO A 328 -9.26 33.93 -25.87
C PRO A 328 -9.81 33.76 -27.30
N ASP A 329 -9.10 34.27 -28.31
CA ASP A 329 -9.53 34.25 -29.71
C ASP A 329 -8.92 33.10 -30.54
N GLU A 330 -7.93 32.39 -29.99
CA GLU A 330 -7.26 31.28 -30.68
C GLU A 330 -7.75 29.93 -30.13
N PRO A 331 -7.96 28.92 -30.99
CA PRO A 331 -8.32 27.60 -30.52
C PRO A 331 -7.10 26.86 -29.97
N GLU A 332 -7.36 25.96 -29.03
CA GLU A 332 -6.37 25.00 -28.54
C GLU A 332 -6.60 23.64 -29.20
N LEU A 333 -5.51 22.91 -29.43
CA LEU A 333 -5.55 21.58 -30.01
C LEU A 333 -5.44 20.54 -28.89
N ILE A 334 -6.46 19.70 -28.77
CA ILE A 334 -6.47 18.54 -27.87
C ILE A 334 -6.36 17.28 -28.71
N GLU A 335 -5.28 16.55 -28.54
CA GLU A 335 -5.14 15.22 -29.13
C GLU A 335 -5.87 14.20 -28.24
N VAL A 336 -6.63 13.31 -28.86
CA VAL A 336 -7.37 12.23 -28.21
C VAL A 336 -6.75 10.94 -28.67
N VAL A 337 -6.32 10.11 -27.72
CA VAL A 337 -5.66 8.83 -27.97
C VAL A 337 -6.59 7.70 -27.55
N CYS A 338 -6.98 6.86 -28.48
CA CYS A 338 -7.92 5.76 -28.28
C CYS A 338 -7.19 4.43 -28.11
N GLN A 339 -7.35 3.81 -26.95
CA GLN A 339 -6.90 2.47 -26.65
C GLN A 339 -8.10 1.52 -26.54
N ALA A 340 -8.22 0.62 -27.52
CA ALA A 340 -9.29 -0.36 -27.59
C ALA A 340 -8.71 -1.69 -28.10
N GLU A 341 -8.05 -2.45 -27.23
CA GLU A 341 -7.29 -3.66 -27.62
C GLU A 341 -8.15 -4.79 -28.21
N ASP A 342 -9.46 -4.77 -27.97
CA ASP A 342 -10.38 -5.73 -28.56
C ASP A 342 -10.90 -5.29 -29.94
N PHE A 343 -10.43 -4.15 -30.44
CA PHE A 343 -10.86 -3.52 -31.69
C PHE A 343 -9.66 -3.13 -32.57
N ASP A 344 -9.88 -3.13 -33.87
CA ASP A 344 -9.04 -2.51 -34.89
C ASP A 344 -9.66 -1.17 -35.28
N GLU A 345 -8.84 -0.13 -35.35
CA GLU A 345 -9.25 1.18 -35.87
C GLU A 345 -9.04 1.22 -37.39
N ALA A 346 -10.08 1.57 -38.15
CA ALA A 346 -10.10 1.42 -39.60
C ALA A 346 -8.98 2.19 -40.35
N THR A 347 -8.46 3.28 -39.78
CA THR A 347 -7.38 4.09 -40.35
C THR A 347 -5.99 3.61 -39.93
N GLY A 348 -5.91 2.74 -38.91
CA GLY A 348 -4.66 2.35 -38.26
C GLY A 348 -4.03 3.45 -37.38
N ASP A 349 -4.70 4.59 -37.23
CA ASP A 349 -4.28 5.70 -36.37
C ASP A 349 -5.19 5.80 -35.14
N ALA A 350 -4.60 5.59 -33.97
CA ALA A 350 -5.24 5.63 -32.68
C ALA A 350 -5.46 7.07 -32.16
N THR A 351 -5.15 8.10 -32.93
CA THR A 351 -5.23 9.50 -32.50
C THR A 351 -6.22 10.33 -33.30
N ARG A 352 -6.87 11.32 -32.67
CA ARG A 352 -7.68 12.35 -33.33
C ARG A 352 -7.46 13.70 -32.67
N THR A 353 -7.53 14.79 -33.43
CA THR A 353 -7.41 16.15 -32.86
C THR A 353 -8.78 16.82 -32.75
N LEU A 354 -9.09 17.33 -31.56
CA LEU A 354 -10.19 18.24 -31.30
C LEU A 354 -9.67 19.68 -31.33
N ILE A 355 -10.38 20.53 -32.08
CA ILE A 355 -10.16 21.98 -32.08
C ILE A 355 -11.11 22.57 -31.03
N VAL A 356 -10.55 23.07 -29.94
CA VAL A 356 -11.32 23.60 -28.81
C VAL A 356 -11.29 25.12 -28.87
N TYR A 357 -12.46 25.73 -28.96
CA TYR A 357 -12.60 27.18 -28.84
C TYR A 357 -13.16 27.51 -27.47
N LYS A 358 -12.60 28.52 -26.83
CA LYS A 358 -13.05 28.97 -25.52
C LYS A 358 -14.56 29.24 -25.50
N GLY A 359 -15.26 28.61 -24.57
CA GLY A 359 -16.70 28.79 -24.38
C GLY A 359 -17.55 28.19 -25.49
N LYS A 360 -17.06 27.18 -26.22
CA LYS A 360 -17.84 26.49 -27.27
C LYS A 360 -17.59 24.98 -27.22
N ASP A 361 -18.65 24.21 -27.43
CA ASP A 361 -18.54 22.77 -27.68
C ASP A 361 -17.66 22.50 -28.92
N THR A 362 -16.92 21.40 -28.88
CA THR A 362 -16.14 20.96 -30.04
C THR A 362 -17.02 20.31 -31.11
N GLN A 363 -16.52 20.34 -32.35
CA GLN A 363 -16.95 19.38 -33.36
C GLN A 363 -16.54 17.95 -32.95
N PRO A 364 -17.27 16.92 -33.38
CA PRO A 364 -16.93 15.53 -33.08
C PRO A 364 -15.67 15.05 -33.80
N ALA A 365 -14.81 14.36 -33.06
CA ALA A 365 -13.86 13.41 -33.61
C ALA A 365 -14.50 12.01 -33.65
N VAL A 366 -14.14 11.20 -34.65
CA VAL A 366 -14.70 9.85 -34.82
C VAL A 366 -13.57 8.84 -34.99
N PHE A 367 -13.63 7.78 -34.20
CA PHE A 367 -12.86 6.54 -34.40
C PHE A 367 -13.80 5.47 -34.95
N LEU A 368 -13.34 4.70 -35.95
CA LEU A 368 -14.12 3.61 -36.54
C LEU A 368 -13.57 2.29 -36.04
N LEU A 369 -14.23 1.73 -35.03
CA LEU A 369 -13.77 0.54 -34.33
C LEU A 369 -14.44 -0.71 -34.89
N THR A 370 -13.65 -1.69 -35.29
CA THR A 370 -14.09 -3.01 -35.73
C THR A 370 -13.60 -4.05 -34.71
N PRO A 371 -14.45 -4.90 -34.12
CA PRO A 371 -13.98 -5.98 -33.25
C PRO A 371 -12.91 -6.83 -33.96
N ARG A 372 -11.79 -7.10 -33.27
CA ARG A 372 -10.71 -7.91 -33.84
C ARG A 372 -11.17 -9.30 -34.21
N GLU A 373 -10.57 -9.86 -35.26
CA GLU A 373 -10.83 -11.25 -35.63
C GLU A 373 -10.47 -12.21 -34.47
N GLY A 374 -11.39 -13.13 -34.14
CA GLY A 374 -11.17 -14.12 -33.07
C GLY A 374 -11.35 -13.59 -31.65
N VAL A 375 -11.75 -12.32 -31.47
CA VAL A 375 -12.03 -11.77 -30.15
C VAL A 375 -13.21 -12.48 -29.47
N LEU A 376 -13.03 -12.87 -28.22
CA LEU A 376 -14.08 -13.53 -27.44
C LEU A 376 -15.16 -12.53 -27.00
N ALA A 377 -16.41 -12.97 -27.04
CA ALA A 377 -17.53 -12.24 -26.44
C ALA A 377 -17.31 -11.96 -24.95
N GLY A 378 -17.86 -10.85 -24.47
CA GLY A 378 -17.70 -10.41 -23.07
C GLY A 378 -17.47 -8.90 -22.94
N GLN A 379 -17.24 -8.44 -21.72
CA GLN A 379 -16.96 -7.04 -21.45
C GLN A 379 -15.56 -6.66 -21.95
N LYS A 380 -15.50 -5.61 -22.74
CA LYS A 380 -14.30 -4.99 -23.29
C LYS A 380 -14.19 -3.57 -22.79
N ARG A 381 -12.97 -3.09 -22.61
CA ARG A 381 -12.69 -1.75 -22.09
C ARG A 381 -12.15 -0.87 -23.20
N VAL A 382 -12.68 0.34 -23.29
CA VAL A 382 -12.17 1.39 -24.19
C VAL A 382 -11.67 2.54 -23.33
N VAL A 383 -10.49 3.03 -23.66
CA VAL A 383 -9.78 4.09 -22.93
C VAL A 383 -9.47 5.23 -23.90
N LEU A 384 -9.68 6.46 -23.44
CA LEU A 384 -9.36 7.69 -24.14
C LEU A 384 -8.50 8.56 -23.25
N ASP A 385 -7.27 8.83 -23.68
CA ASP A 385 -6.40 9.83 -23.05
C ASP A 385 -6.48 11.14 -23.85
N PHE A 386 -6.65 12.26 -23.15
CA PHE A 386 -6.73 13.60 -23.74
C PHE A 386 -5.42 14.33 -23.47
N VAL A 387 -4.76 14.78 -24.52
CA VAL A 387 -3.40 15.31 -24.49
C VAL A 387 -3.42 16.77 -24.96
N HIS A 388 -2.88 17.65 -24.13
CA HIS A 388 -2.73 19.07 -24.43
C HIS A 388 -1.25 19.44 -24.33
N ARG A 389 -0.68 19.95 -25.42
CA ARG A 389 0.73 20.42 -25.47
C ARG A 389 1.74 19.35 -25.01
N GLY A 390 1.54 18.11 -25.49
CA GLY A 390 2.42 16.98 -25.20
C GLY A 390 2.30 16.42 -23.78
N ARG A 391 1.24 16.77 -23.05
CA ARG A 391 0.97 16.29 -21.69
C ARG A 391 -0.45 15.78 -21.57
N ILE A 392 -0.65 14.68 -20.84
CA ILE A 392 -1.99 14.17 -20.54
C ILE A 392 -2.71 15.20 -19.67
N LEU A 393 -3.85 15.68 -20.16
CA LEU A 393 -4.78 16.56 -19.47
C LEU A 393 -5.76 15.76 -18.61
N GLY A 394 -6.27 14.66 -19.16
CA GLY A 394 -7.22 13.81 -18.49
C GLY A 394 -7.44 12.48 -19.22
N HIS A 395 -8.19 11.60 -18.59
CA HIS A 395 -8.48 10.26 -19.06
C HIS A 395 -9.97 9.96 -18.89
N ALA A 396 -10.57 9.27 -19.85
CA ALA A 396 -11.90 8.70 -19.74
C ALA A 396 -11.88 7.23 -20.16
N SER A 397 -12.65 6.38 -19.47
CA SER A 397 -12.81 4.99 -19.89
C SER A 397 -14.24 4.51 -19.71
N PHE A 398 -14.64 3.54 -20.52
CA PHE A 398 -15.94 2.89 -20.41
C PHE A 398 -15.86 1.44 -20.90
N PHE A 399 -16.83 0.64 -20.47
CA PHE A 399 -16.96 -0.76 -20.93
C PHE A 399 -17.96 -0.87 -22.08
N THR A 400 -17.79 -1.85 -22.94
CA THR A 400 -18.77 -2.27 -23.96
C THR A 400 -18.81 -3.80 -23.99
N GLU A 401 -19.97 -4.39 -24.28
CA GLU A 401 -20.12 -5.85 -24.31
C GLU A 401 -20.08 -6.36 -25.76
N LEU A 402 -19.07 -7.18 -26.09
CA LEU A 402 -19.03 -7.90 -27.35
C LEU A 402 -19.95 -9.12 -27.32
N ILE A 403 -20.79 -9.26 -28.34
CA ILE A 403 -21.79 -10.33 -28.46
C ILE A 403 -21.76 -11.04 -29.82
N ASP A 404 -21.92 -12.37 -29.82
CA ASP A 404 -21.90 -13.20 -31.02
C ASP A 404 -23.19 -13.15 -31.85
N ARG A 405 -24.16 -12.29 -31.50
CA ARG A 405 -25.39 -12.10 -32.27
C ARG A 405 -25.81 -10.63 -32.21
N PRO A 406 -26.41 -10.06 -33.28
CA PRO A 406 -26.99 -8.74 -33.19
C PRO A 406 -28.10 -8.72 -32.12
N SER A 407 -27.99 -7.84 -31.12
CA SER A 407 -29.05 -7.67 -30.12
C SER A 407 -30.26 -6.95 -30.74
N GLN A 408 -31.47 -7.40 -30.38
CA GLN A 408 -32.73 -6.76 -30.78
C GLN A 408 -33.24 -5.72 -29.76
N GLN A 409 -32.51 -5.49 -28.66
CA GLN A 409 -32.87 -4.50 -27.65
C GLN A 409 -31.63 -3.79 -27.09
N PRO A 410 -31.62 -2.43 -27.05
CA PRO A 410 -30.56 -1.68 -26.41
C PRO A 410 -30.55 -1.94 -24.90
N LYS A 411 -29.42 -2.38 -24.36
CA LYS A 411 -29.17 -2.47 -22.91
C LYS A 411 -28.95 -1.07 -22.35
N GLU A 412 -29.44 -0.79 -21.14
CA GLU A 412 -29.26 0.50 -20.47
C GLU A 412 -27.79 0.93 -20.39
N ILE A 413 -27.54 2.22 -20.64
CA ILE A 413 -26.24 2.86 -20.50
C ILE A 413 -25.96 3.03 -19.01
N VAL A 414 -25.14 2.15 -18.43
CA VAL A 414 -24.54 2.42 -17.12
C VAL A 414 -23.32 3.31 -17.35
N SER A 415 -23.44 4.58 -16.97
CA SER A 415 -22.31 5.52 -16.96
C SER A 415 -21.57 5.38 -15.63
N GLU A 416 -20.28 5.05 -15.68
CA GLU A 416 -19.40 5.25 -14.53
C GLU A 416 -18.98 6.72 -14.56
N THR A 417 -19.65 7.55 -13.76
CA THR A 417 -19.23 8.95 -13.58
C THR A 417 -18.14 9.00 -12.53
N THR A 418 -16.89 9.18 -12.95
CA THR A 418 -15.80 9.54 -12.05
C THR A 418 -15.52 11.02 -12.29
N LEU A 419 -15.96 11.90 -11.39
CA LEU A 419 -15.58 13.31 -11.52
C LEU A 419 -14.16 13.48 -10.99
N ASN A 420 -13.17 13.35 -11.87
CA ASN A 420 -11.81 13.79 -11.58
C ASN A 420 -11.73 15.31 -11.71
N ILE A 421 -11.51 16.00 -10.59
CA ILE A 421 -11.29 17.45 -10.58
C ILE A 421 -9.84 17.68 -11.05
N SER A 422 -9.66 17.93 -12.33
CA SER A 422 -8.35 18.11 -12.95
C SER A 422 -8.02 19.58 -13.18
N GLU A 423 -7.75 20.35 -12.11
CA GLU A 423 -7.28 21.74 -12.26
C GLU A 423 -5.75 21.82 -12.39
N LEU A 424 -5.24 22.21 -13.57
CA LEU A 424 -3.87 22.71 -13.80
C LEU A 424 -3.89 23.73 -14.97
N ARG A 425 -3.56 25.02 -14.81
CA ARG A 425 -2.31 25.74 -14.45
C ARG A 425 -1.21 25.70 -15.52
N THR A 426 -0.38 26.74 -15.53
CA THR A 426 0.61 27.03 -16.56
C THR A 426 1.71 25.97 -16.65
N TYR A 427 1.85 25.29 -17.80
CA TYR A 427 3.05 24.48 -18.05
C TYR A 427 4.28 25.40 -18.19
N GLU A 428 5.25 25.20 -17.32
CA GLU A 428 6.57 25.83 -17.27
C GLU A 428 7.70 24.82 -17.50
N ALA A 429 7.53 23.55 -17.12
CA ALA A 429 8.55 22.54 -17.36
C ALA A 429 8.43 21.92 -18.75
N GLU A 430 9.58 21.58 -19.35
CA GLU A 430 9.63 20.82 -20.59
C GLU A 430 8.99 19.44 -20.41
N PRO A 431 8.20 18.95 -21.40
CA PRO A 431 7.65 17.60 -21.34
C PRO A 431 8.72 16.51 -21.21
N VAL A 432 8.29 15.32 -20.77
CA VAL A 432 9.15 14.14 -20.68
C VAL A 432 9.70 13.74 -22.06
N ASP A 433 10.89 13.16 -22.07
CA ASP A 433 11.61 12.65 -23.23
C ASP A 433 10.95 11.38 -23.77
N LEU A 434 10.49 10.49 -22.86
CA LEU A 434 9.80 9.25 -23.19
C LEU A 434 8.71 8.94 -22.16
N GLU A 435 7.53 8.60 -22.65
CA GLU A 435 6.40 8.13 -21.86
C GLU A 435 6.05 6.70 -22.25
N LEU A 436 5.91 5.83 -21.24
CA LEU A 436 5.31 4.51 -21.35
C LEU A 436 3.92 4.57 -20.73
N ARG A 437 2.89 4.51 -21.58
CA ARG A 437 1.50 4.42 -21.16
C ARG A 437 1.12 2.96 -20.99
N VAL A 438 0.71 2.59 -19.76
CA VAL A 438 0.32 1.23 -19.38
C VAL A 438 -1.16 1.17 -19.02
N THR A 439 -1.93 0.35 -19.73
CA THR A 439 -3.38 0.26 -19.54
C THR A 439 -3.79 -1.16 -19.18
N LEU A 440 -4.73 -1.30 -18.25
CA LEU A 440 -5.28 -2.59 -17.84
C LEU A 440 -6.46 -2.99 -18.73
N GLY A 441 -6.44 -4.24 -19.20
CA GLY A 441 -7.58 -4.87 -19.89
C GLY A 441 -8.80 -5.01 -18.98
N ALA A 442 -9.95 -5.38 -19.55
CA ALA A 442 -11.21 -5.44 -18.82
C ALA A 442 -11.20 -6.39 -17.61
N ASN A 443 -10.45 -7.49 -17.70
CA ASN A 443 -10.26 -8.48 -16.64
C ASN A 443 -9.14 -8.10 -15.63
N LYS A 444 -8.45 -6.97 -15.83
CA LYS A 444 -7.34 -6.47 -15.01
C LYS A 444 -6.12 -7.42 -14.91
N THR A 445 -6.01 -8.40 -15.79
CA THR A 445 -4.86 -9.32 -15.86
C THR A 445 -4.07 -9.16 -17.16
N GLN A 446 -4.52 -8.29 -18.07
CA GLN A 446 -3.78 -7.94 -19.27
C GLN A 446 -3.18 -6.53 -19.15
N LEU A 447 -1.88 -6.40 -19.38
CA LEU A 447 -1.15 -5.14 -19.46
C LEU A 447 -0.95 -4.77 -20.94
N MET A 448 -1.27 -3.54 -21.31
CA MET A 448 -1.14 -3.05 -22.69
C MET A 448 -0.25 -1.82 -22.71
N TYR A 449 0.62 -1.72 -23.71
CA TYR A 449 1.71 -0.73 -23.74
C TYR A 449 1.59 0.20 -24.95
N MET A 450 1.74 1.50 -24.71
CA MET A 450 2.03 2.48 -25.77
C MET A 450 3.24 3.32 -25.42
N LEU A 451 4.08 3.58 -26.42
CA LEU A 451 5.25 4.45 -26.32
C LEU A 451 4.94 5.81 -26.96
N HIS A 452 5.21 6.89 -26.24
CA HIS A 452 5.03 8.25 -26.74
C HIS A 452 6.22 9.12 -26.39
N SER A 453 6.54 10.08 -27.26
CA SER A 453 7.48 11.15 -26.97
C SER A 453 6.98 12.45 -27.59
N PRO A 454 6.80 13.51 -26.78
CA PRO A 454 6.56 14.87 -27.28
C PRO A 454 7.72 15.41 -28.13
N LYS A 455 8.92 14.83 -28.00
CA LYS A 455 10.09 15.19 -28.80
C LYS A 455 10.03 14.46 -30.13
N GLY A 456 9.62 15.16 -31.19
CA GLY A 456 9.52 14.60 -32.55
C GLY A 456 10.80 13.89 -33.05
N SER A 457 11.99 14.27 -32.55
CA SER A 457 13.27 13.60 -32.85
C SER A 457 13.39 12.19 -32.29
N VAL A 458 12.69 11.88 -31.20
CA VAL A 458 12.63 10.54 -30.60
C VAL A 458 11.78 9.62 -31.47
N GLY A 459 10.71 10.16 -32.09
CA GLY A 459 9.93 9.48 -33.14
C GLY A 459 9.04 8.35 -32.63
N TYR A 460 8.51 8.48 -31.41
CA TYR A 460 7.43 7.67 -30.88
C TYR A 460 6.17 8.54 -30.74
N HIS A 461 5.08 8.16 -31.36
CA HIS A 461 3.79 8.85 -31.25
C HIS A 461 2.71 7.81 -30.97
N TRP A 462 2.42 7.61 -29.68
CA TRP A 462 1.44 6.63 -29.17
C TRP A 462 1.55 5.25 -29.85
N GLN A 463 2.78 4.81 -30.09
CA GLN A 463 3.08 3.58 -30.80
C GLN A 463 2.70 2.39 -29.92
N ASN A 464 1.87 1.50 -30.44
CA ASN A 464 1.54 0.25 -29.78
C ASN A 464 2.83 -0.59 -29.57
N ALA A 465 3.08 -0.96 -28.33
CA ALA A 465 4.22 -1.76 -27.91
C ALA A 465 3.77 -3.11 -27.32
N GLY A 466 2.67 -3.67 -27.83
CA GLY A 466 2.17 -5.00 -27.49
C GLY A 466 1.45 -5.07 -26.14
N SER A 467 1.13 -6.30 -25.74
CA SER A 467 0.47 -6.59 -24.47
C SER A 467 1.02 -7.86 -23.82
N VAL A 468 0.80 -8.01 -22.52
CA VAL A 468 1.15 -9.19 -21.73
C VAL A 468 -0.06 -9.65 -20.95
N GLN A 469 -0.34 -10.94 -20.99
CA GLN A 469 -1.35 -11.59 -20.17
C GLN A 469 -0.70 -12.20 -18.93
N LEU A 470 -1.18 -11.81 -17.76
CA LEU A 470 -0.78 -12.37 -16.47
C LEU A 470 -1.72 -13.50 -16.07
N ASP A 471 -1.20 -14.48 -15.33
CA ASP A 471 -1.98 -15.62 -14.82
C ASP A 471 -2.97 -15.20 -13.70
N GLU A 472 -2.67 -14.10 -13.01
CA GLU A 472 -3.46 -13.55 -11.91
C GLU A 472 -3.41 -12.01 -11.90
N GLU A 473 -4.19 -11.37 -11.01
CA GLU A 473 -4.12 -9.90 -10.85
C GLU A 473 -2.68 -9.48 -10.47
N PRO A 474 -2.11 -8.41 -11.07
CA PRO A 474 -0.69 -8.11 -10.92
C PRO A 474 -0.22 -7.94 -9.47
N ARG A 475 -1.11 -7.52 -8.57
CA ARG A 475 -0.83 -7.47 -7.12
C ARG A 475 -0.44 -8.84 -6.53
N LEU A 476 -1.23 -9.88 -6.81
CA LEU A 476 -0.99 -11.22 -6.27
C LEU A 476 0.28 -11.82 -6.88
N PHE A 477 0.43 -11.62 -8.20
CA PHE A 477 1.63 -11.95 -8.96
C PHE A 477 2.92 -11.38 -8.31
N LEU A 478 2.88 -10.14 -7.81
CA LEU A 478 4.04 -9.47 -7.21
C LEU A 478 4.34 -9.84 -5.75
N GLN A 479 3.42 -10.50 -5.04
CA GLN A 479 3.54 -10.73 -3.60
C GLN A 479 4.81 -11.50 -3.22
N THR A 480 5.16 -12.52 -4.02
CA THR A 480 6.39 -13.31 -3.81
C THR A 480 7.65 -12.45 -4.00
N THR A 481 7.64 -11.57 -4.99
CA THR A 481 8.75 -10.65 -5.29
C THR A 481 8.96 -9.66 -4.15
N ILE A 482 7.89 -9.00 -3.69
CA ILE A 482 7.95 -8.07 -2.55
C ILE A 482 8.45 -8.76 -1.28
N ASN A 483 8.01 -9.99 -1.00
CA ASN A 483 8.48 -10.76 0.16
C ASN A 483 9.98 -11.08 0.10
N ARG A 484 10.52 -11.34 -1.10
CA ARG A 484 11.97 -11.51 -1.28
C ARG A 484 12.72 -10.21 -1.03
N LEU A 485 12.19 -9.08 -1.50
CA LEU A 485 12.78 -7.75 -1.29
C LEU A 485 12.79 -7.36 0.20
N ASN A 486 11.70 -7.57 0.93
CA ASN A 486 11.64 -7.33 2.38
C ASN A 486 12.74 -8.09 3.13
N LYS A 487 12.93 -9.37 2.82
CA LYS A 487 14.00 -10.20 3.43
C LYS A 487 15.40 -9.64 3.19
N LEU A 488 15.64 -9.05 2.01
CA LEU A 488 16.92 -8.43 1.68
C LEU A 488 17.08 -7.07 2.38
N ALA A 489 16.01 -6.28 2.49
CA ALA A 489 16.01 -4.95 3.11
C ALA A 489 16.37 -4.97 4.60
N ARG A 490 15.87 -5.96 5.35
CA ARG A 490 16.08 -6.10 6.81
C ARG A 490 17.54 -6.29 7.23
N LYS A 491 18.43 -6.70 6.32
CA LYS A 491 19.86 -6.92 6.63
C LYS A 491 20.70 -5.73 6.19
N GLY A 492 21.19 -4.95 7.16
CA GLY A 492 22.12 -3.83 6.92
C GLY A 492 23.54 -4.28 6.54
N VAL A 493 24.33 -3.33 6.02
CA VAL A 493 25.76 -3.51 5.64
C VAL A 493 26.58 -4.18 6.73
N SER A 494 26.44 -3.72 7.99
CA SER A 494 27.24 -4.22 9.13
C SER A 494 27.02 -5.70 9.47
N ASN A 495 25.97 -6.30 8.92
CA ASN A 495 25.55 -7.67 9.23
C ASN A 495 25.77 -8.64 8.06
N ARG A 496 26.58 -8.26 7.05
CA ARG A 496 26.88 -9.08 5.87
C ARG A 496 28.37 -9.26 5.67
N THR A 497 28.77 -10.46 5.26
CA THR A 497 30.10 -10.72 4.70
C THR A 497 30.19 -10.21 3.26
N ASP A 498 31.40 -10.12 2.70
CA ASP A 498 31.59 -9.75 1.29
C ASP A 498 30.90 -10.73 0.33
N GLU A 499 30.93 -12.03 0.65
CA GLU A 499 30.23 -13.09 -0.08
C GLU A 499 28.71 -12.87 -0.05
N GLN A 500 28.14 -12.62 1.13
CA GLN A 500 26.72 -12.31 1.26
C GLN A 500 26.33 -11.03 0.52
N THR A 501 27.22 -10.03 0.49
CA THR A 501 27.01 -8.79 -0.26
C THR A 501 26.95 -9.06 -1.77
N ALA A 502 27.85 -9.90 -2.30
CA ALA A 502 27.82 -10.31 -3.70
C ALA A 502 26.56 -11.12 -4.03
N ASP A 503 26.18 -12.08 -3.17
CA ASP A 503 24.97 -12.89 -3.34
C ASP A 503 23.69 -12.04 -3.35
N PHE A 504 23.63 -11.02 -2.50
CA PHE A 504 22.49 -10.12 -2.42
C PHE A 504 22.37 -9.27 -3.68
N LYS A 505 23.48 -8.74 -4.21
CA LYS A 505 23.48 -8.03 -5.50
C LYS A 505 22.98 -8.93 -6.63
N ALA A 506 23.54 -10.14 -6.74
CA ALA A 506 23.12 -11.10 -7.76
C ALA A 506 21.64 -11.49 -7.59
N ALA A 507 21.14 -11.56 -6.36
CA ALA A 507 19.71 -11.80 -6.11
C ALA A 507 18.83 -10.64 -6.59
N LEU A 508 19.23 -9.39 -6.39
CA LEU A 508 18.51 -8.21 -6.89
C LEU A 508 18.51 -8.17 -8.42
N GLU A 509 19.65 -8.43 -9.06
CA GLU A 509 19.74 -8.48 -10.52
C GLU A 509 18.82 -9.54 -11.11
N ARG A 510 18.82 -10.76 -10.54
CA ARG A 510 17.92 -11.83 -10.97
C ARG A 510 16.45 -11.47 -10.78
N ILE A 511 16.08 -10.81 -9.68
CA ILE A 511 14.70 -10.34 -9.47
C ILE A 511 14.31 -9.35 -10.57
N GLY A 512 15.18 -8.39 -10.87
CA GLY A 512 14.89 -7.37 -11.88
C GLY A 512 14.80 -7.91 -13.30
N GLN A 513 15.66 -8.88 -13.65
CA GLN A 513 15.64 -9.55 -14.95
C GLN A 513 14.43 -10.45 -15.12
N ASP A 514 14.08 -11.22 -14.08
CA ASP A 514 12.89 -12.07 -14.05
C ASP A 514 11.61 -11.25 -14.22
N LEU A 515 11.53 -10.10 -13.54
CA LEU A 515 10.38 -9.21 -13.65
C LEU A 515 10.30 -8.52 -15.02
N TYR A 516 11.43 -8.10 -15.58
CA TYR A 516 11.50 -7.59 -16.95
C TYR A 516 11.01 -8.63 -17.97
N ASP A 517 11.40 -9.89 -17.81
CA ASP A 517 10.99 -10.96 -18.71
C ASP A 517 9.48 -11.24 -18.63
N GLN A 518 8.90 -11.19 -17.44
CA GLN A 518 7.49 -11.49 -17.23
C GLN A 518 6.55 -10.33 -17.56
N ILE A 519 7.00 -9.07 -17.43
CA ILE A 519 6.11 -7.90 -17.56
C ILE A 519 6.23 -7.25 -18.94
N PHE A 520 7.41 -7.11 -19.52
CA PHE A 520 7.52 -6.49 -20.84
C PHE A 520 7.04 -7.46 -21.92
N SER A 521 6.20 -6.96 -22.84
CA SER A 521 5.81 -7.69 -24.05
C SER A 521 7.02 -7.91 -24.96
N ASP A 522 6.94 -8.87 -25.87
CA ASP A 522 8.01 -9.12 -26.83
C ASP A 522 8.25 -7.90 -27.75
N GLU A 523 7.18 -7.17 -28.10
CA GLU A 523 7.24 -5.91 -28.84
C GLU A 523 8.03 -4.85 -28.07
N LEU A 524 7.69 -4.64 -26.78
CA LEU A 524 8.36 -3.65 -25.94
C LEU A 524 9.82 -4.03 -25.68
N LYS A 525 10.14 -5.32 -25.48
CA LYS A 525 11.52 -5.80 -25.37
C LYS A 525 12.32 -5.51 -26.64
N ARG A 526 11.74 -5.74 -27.83
CA ARG A 526 12.37 -5.43 -29.13
C ARG A 526 12.61 -3.94 -29.31
N GLU A 527 11.62 -3.10 -29.01
CA GLU A 527 11.77 -1.64 -29.06
C GLU A 527 12.82 -1.15 -28.06
N TYR A 528 12.83 -1.73 -26.85
CA TYR A 528 13.80 -1.38 -25.82
C TYR A 528 15.23 -1.67 -26.27
N ALA A 529 15.51 -2.92 -26.66
CA ALA A 529 16.84 -3.36 -27.09
C ALA A 529 17.27 -2.71 -28.41
N GLY A 530 16.34 -2.54 -29.36
CA GLY A 530 16.65 -2.04 -30.70
C GLY A 530 16.81 -0.52 -30.80
N ARG A 531 16.11 0.25 -29.95
CA ARG A 531 16.05 1.71 -30.09
C ARG A 531 16.15 2.47 -28.77
N ILE A 532 15.33 2.16 -27.76
CA ILE A 532 15.29 2.95 -26.50
C ILE A 532 16.65 2.94 -25.80
N SER A 533 17.26 1.76 -25.61
CA SER A 533 18.59 1.63 -24.98
C SER A 533 19.65 2.47 -25.70
N LYS A 534 19.62 2.50 -27.03
CA LYS A 534 20.55 3.30 -27.84
C LYS A 534 20.29 4.79 -27.69
N LEU A 535 19.04 5.24 -27.81
CA LEU A 535 18.66 6.64 -27.63
C LEU A 535 19.07 7.15 -26.25
N HIS A 536 18.95 6.31 -25.22
CA HIS A 536 19.38 6.65 -23.87
C HIS A 536 20.91 6.80 -23.79
N LYS A 537 21.67 5.81 -24.29
CA LYS A 537 23.14 5.85 -24.33
C LYS A 537 23.70 7.02 -25.14
N ASP A 538 22.98 7.44 -26.18
CA ASP A 538 23.30 8.62 -26.99
C ASP A 538 22.88 9.95 -26.31
N GLY A 539 22.26 9.90 -25.12
CA GLY A 539 21.82 11.06 -24.33
C GLY A 539 20.57 11.75 -24.85
N VAL A 540 19.85 11.15 -25.81
CA VAL A 540 18.65 11.72 -26.44
C VAL A 540 17.45 11.65 -25.51
N ILE A 541 17.35 10.58 -24.72
CA ILE A 541 16.30 10.36 -23.72
C ILE A 541 16.94 10.08 -22.36
N ASN A 542 16.51 10.79 -21.31
CA ASN A 542 17.13 10.69 -19.98
C ASN A 542 16.09 10.58 -18.85
N ASN A 543 14.86 11.04 -19.09
CA ASN A 543 13.73 10.87 -18.17
C ASN A 543 12.71 9.91 -18.82
N LEU A 544 12.08 9.10 -17.97
CA LEU A 544 11.05 8.14 -18.37
C LEU A 544 9.87 8.34 -17.43
N LEU A 545 8.70 8.63 -18.00
CA LEU A 545 7.43 8.70 -17.26
C LEU A 545 6.63 7.43 -17.55
N ILE A 546 6.16 6.77 -16.51
CA ILE A 546 5.23 5.65 -16.62
C ILE A 546 3.84 6.11 -16.17
N THR A 547 2.95 6.32 -17.12
CA THR A 547 1.54 6.65 -16.82
C THR A 547 0.74 5.36 -16.83
N SER A 548 0.14 4.99 -15.70
CA SER A 548 -0.42 3.64 -15.53
C SER A 548 -1.80 3.64 -14.86
N ASP A 549 -2.67 2.76 -15.35
CA ASP A 549 -3.90 2.34 -14.65
C ASP A 549 -3.59 1.36 -13.50
N GLU A 550 -2.37 0.83 -13.50
CA GLU A 550 -1.83 -0.18 -12.61
C GLU A 550 -0.79 0.47 -11.68
N PRO A 551 -0.96 0.40 -10.35
CA PRO A 551 -0.03 1.05 -9.44
C PRO A 551 0.89 0.10 -8.65
N TRP A 552 0.76 -1.22 -8.82
CA TRP A 552 1.42 -2.25 -8.02
C TRP A 552 2.77 -2.66 -8.59
N ILE A 553 3.01 -2.53 -9.90
CA ILE A 553 4.27 -2.95 -10.52
C ILE A 553 5.43 -2.06 -10.05
N PRO A 554 6.53 -2.65 -9.52
CA PRO A 554 7.72 -1.92 -9.13
C PRO A 554 8.60 -1.65 -10.35
N TRP A 555 8.15 -0.73 -11.23
CA TRP A 555 8.86 -0.39 -12.46
C TRP A 555 10.35 -0.06 -12.27
N GLU A 556 10.72 0.46 -11.09
CA GLU A 556 12.07 0.83 -10.71
C GLU A 556 13.05 -0.34 -10.72
N ILE A 557 12.60 -1.56 -10.39
CA ILE A 557 13.47 -2.74 -10.28
C ILE A 557 13.57 -3.54 -11.57
N LEU A 558 12.84 -3.19 -12.64
CA LEU A 558 13.02 -3.90 -13.91
C LEU A 558 14.46 -3.70 -14.38
N LYS A 559 15.13 -4.80 -14.72
CA LYS A 559 16.51 -4.78 -15.21
C LYS A 559 16.55 -5.40 -16.61
N PRO A 560 16.57 -4.58 -17.67
CA PRO A 560 16.54 -5.06 -19.05
C PRO A 560 17.71 -5.98 -19.37
N TYR A 561 17.38 -7.21 -19.73
CA TYR A 561 18.32 -8.21 -20.19
C TYR A 561 17.70 -9.03 -21.32
N GLN A 562 18.39 -9.09 -22.45
CA GLN A 562 18.01 -9.95 -23.57
C GLN A 562 19.26 -10.47 -24.24
N ALA A 563 19.28 -11.77 -24.51
CA ALA A 563 20.31 -12.43 -25.29
C ALA A 563 19.67 -13.25 -26.39
N ASP A 564 20.35 -13.34 -27.53
CA ASP A 564 19.99 -14.28 -28.59
C ASP A 564 20.34 -15.69 -28.10
N LEU A 565 19.33 -16.56 -27.97
CA LEU A 565 19.52 -17.92 -27.46
C LEU A 565 20.25 -18.84 -28.46
N ALA A 566 20.25 -18.49 -29.75
CA ALA A 566 20.91 -19.28 -30.79
C ALA A 566 22.40 -18.93 -30.92
N THR A 567 22.75 -17.64 -30.81
CA THR A 567 24.15 -17.19 -30.92
C THR A 567 24.84 -17.01 -29.57
N GLY A 568 24.07 -16.77 -28.51
CA GLY A 568 24.57 -16.37 -27.19
C GLY A 568 24.92 -14.89 -27.09
N ASP A 569 24.67 -14.09 -28.14
CA ASP A 569 24.98 -12.66 -28.15
C ASP A 569 24.04 -11.89 -27.22
N VAL A 570 24.59 -11.07 -26.34
CA VAL A 570 23.81 -10.18 -25.48
C VAL A 570 23.32 -8.99 -26.30
N LEU A 571 22.01 -8.91 -26.51
CA LEU A 571 21.37 -7.81 -27.24
C LEU A 571 21.23 -6.57 -26.35
N VAL A 572 20.84 -6.77 -25.09
CA VAL A 572 20.79 -5.70 -24.08
C VAL A 572 21.12 -6.27 -22.70
N ASN A 573 21.84 -5.49 -21.91
CA ASN A 573 22.13 -5.78 -20.50
C ASN A 573 22.37 -4.43 -19.80
N ASP A 574 21.27 -3.70 -19.65
CA ASP A 574 21.29 -2.37 -19.03
C ASP A 574 21.06 -2.51 -17.52
N ASP A 575 21.23 -1.41 -16.80
CA ASP A 575 20.96 -1.34 -15.37
C ASP A 575 19.46 -1.37 -15.04
N PHE A 576 19.13 -1.34 -13.76
CA PHE A 576 17.74 -1.15 -13.31
C PHE A 576 17.15 0.12 -13.93
N LEU A 577 15.87 0.12 -14.33
CA LEU A 577 15.26 1.26 -15.03
C LEU A 577 15.39 2.58 -14.26
N CYS A 578 15.27 2.56 -12.92
CA CYS A 578 15.46 3.77 -12.11
C CYS A 578 16.92 4.23 -11.97
N ALA A 579 17.89 3.38 -12.34
CA ALA A 579 19.30 3.70 -12.40
C ALA A 579 19.74 4.18 -13.79
N GLU A 580 19.06 3.76 -14.86
CA GLU A 580 19.26 4.29 -16.22
C GLU A 580 18.56 5.65 -16.37
N PHE A 581 17.29 5.72 -15.99
CA PHE A 581 16.45 6.90 -16.22
C PHE A 581 16.20 7.71 -14.94
N LYS A 582 15.95 9.01 -15.11
CA LYS A 582 15.19 9.83 -14.16
C LYS A 582 13.73 9.37 -14.17
N LEU A 583 13.49 8.21 -13.58
CA LEU A 583 12.22 7.50 -13.63
C LEU A 583 11.20 8.14 -12.69
N SER A 584 10.01 8.40 -13.23
CA SER A 584 8.83 8.80 -12.49
C SER A 584 7.61 8.03 -12.98
N ARG A 585 6.54 8.03 -12.19
CA ARG A 585 5.26 7.41 -12.53
C ARG A 585 4.11 8.40 -12.32
N TRP A 586 2.97 8.13 -12.94
CA TRP A 586 1.74 8.84 -12.67
C TRP A 586 0.54 7.91 -12.78
N LEU A 587 -0.52 8.22 -12.03
CA LEU A 587 -1.77 7.46 -12.10
C LEU A 587 -2.60 8.00 -13.26
N ALA A 588 -3.18 7.10 -14.06
CA ALA A 588 -4.14 7.50 -15.06
C ALA A 588 -5.33 8.24 -14.42
N GLY A 589 -5.79 9.31 -15.07
CA GLY A 589 -6.80 10.21 -14.51
C GLY A 589 -6.38 11.66 -14.74
N ARG A 590 -6.19 12.41 -13.64
CA ARG A 590 -5.77 13.82 -13.66
C ARG A 590 -4.39 14.00 -14.29
N GLY A 591 -4.22 15.05 -15.09
CA GLY A 591 -2.91 15.44 -15.63
C GLY A 591 -1.85 15.74 -14.56
N ILE A 592 -0.58 15.60 -14.93
CA ILE A 592 0.55 15.73 -14.01
C ILE A 592 0.93 17.20 -13.76
N PRO A 593 1.00 17.66 -12.51
CA PRO A 593 1.55 18.98 -12.17
C PRO A 593 3.04 19.04 -12.50
N ASP A 594 3.48 20.15 -13.07
CA ASP A 594 4.85 20.34 -13.55
C ASP A 594 5.70 21.26 -12.66
N PHE A 595 5.13 21.73 -11.55
CA PHE A 595 5.87 22.31 -10.44
C PHE A 595 5.15 22.06 -9.12
N VAL A 596 5.87 22.21 -8.00
CA VAL A 596 5.29 22.26 -6.66
C VAL A 596 5.66 23.56 -5.99
N GLU A 597 4.67 24.32 -5.52
CA GLU A 597 4.91 25.47 -4.63
C GLU A 597 5.23 24.95 -3.24
N ILE A 598 6.37 25.30 -2.68
CA ILE A 598 6.77 24.94 -1.33
C ILE A 598 7.14 26.21 -0.57
N ASN A 599 6.20 26.67 0.26
CA ASN A 599 6.36 27.88 1.08
C ASN A 599 6.34 27.55 2.59
N ASP A 600 5.77 26.41 2.94
CA ASP A 600 5.56 25.91 4.31
C ASP A 600 5.73 24.38 4.32
N ALA A 601 6.53 23.87 5.26
CA ALA A 601 6.83 22.46 5.43
C ALA A 601 6.29 21.94 6.77
N ARG A 602 5.60 20.80 6.73
CA ARG A 602 5.03 20.10 7.88
C ARG A 602 5.74 18.77 8.07
N ILE A 603 6.47 18.66 9.18
CA ILE A 603 7.13 17.42 9.59
C ILE A 603 6.20 16.66 10.50
N VAL A 604 5.85 15.44 10.09
CA VAL A 604 5.08 14.50 10.88
C VAL A 604 6.04 13.44 11.40
N ALA A 605 6.33 13.48 12.69
CA ALA A 605 7.26 12.57 13.32
C ALA A 605 6.80 12.30 14.75
N PRO A 606 6.20 11.13 15.03
CA PRO A 606 5.82 10.77 16.39
C PRO A 606 7.06 10.57 17.27
N PRO A 607 6.92 10.65 18.61
CA PRO A 607 8.02 10.40 19.53
C PRO A 607 8.71 9.07 19.22
N SER A 608 9.99 9.12 18.87
CA SER A 608 10.77 7.96 18.45
C SER A 608 12.18 8.00 19.05
N ASN A 609 12.71 6.83 19.39
CA ASN A 609 14.09 6.66 19.81
C ASN A 609 15.03 6.34 18.63
N LEU A 610 14.51 6.29 17.40
CA LEU A 610 15.29 6.00 16.20
C LEU A 610 16.15 7.21 15.84
N ALA A 611 17.46 6.99 15.77
CA ALA A 611 18.41 8.02 15.35
C ALA A 611 18.14 8.55 13.94
N ALA A 612 17.56 7.73 13.05
CA ALA A 612 17.15 8.13 11.71
C ALA A 612 16.06 9.22 11.73
N VAL A 613 14.98 9.01 12.48
CA VAL A 613 13.88 9.98 12.66
C VAL A 613 14.43 11.29 13.22
N LYS A 614 15.30 11.21 14.24
CA LYS A 614 15.94 12.40 14.79
C LYS A 614 16.76 13.17 13.73
N ARG A 615 17.53 12.48 12.88
CA ARG A 615 18.31 13.13 11.81
C ARG A 615 17.41 13.86 10.81
N GLU A 616 16.26 13.29 10.49
CA GLU A 616 15.28 13.93 9.59
C GLU A 616 14.68 15.18 10.25
N ILE A 617 14.26 15.09 11.51
CA ILE A 617 13.79 16.26 12.29
C ILE A 617 14.89 17.34 12.33
N ASP A 618 16.09 16.98 12.77
CA ASP A 618 17.24 17.88 12.87
C ASP A 618 17.54 18.55 11.51
N TYR A 619 17.43 17.82 10.39
CA TYR A 619 17.62 18.37 9.04
C TYR A 619 16.62 19.49 8.73
N PHE A 620 15.34 19.28 8.99
CA PHE A 620 14.32 20.30 8.77
C PHE A 620 14.41 21.45 9.77
N GLU A 621 14.86 21.20 11.00
CA GLU A 621 15.02 22.24 12.01
C GLU A 621 16.27 23.11 11.81
N THR A 622 17.31 22.60 11.16
CA THR A 622 18.62 23.27 11.06
C THR A 622 19.03 23.68 9.66
N THR A 623 18.63 22.93 8.62
CA THR A 623 19.09 23.14 7.23
C THR A 623 18.05 23.83 6.35
N VAL A 624 16.76 23.58 6.61
CA VAL A 624 15.62 24.18 5.88
C VAL A 624 15.20 25.61 6.32
N PRO A 625 15.49 26.12 7.55
CA PRO A 625 14.96 27.41 8.04
C PRO A 625 15.29 28.66 7.22
N ASP A 626 16.33 28.63 6.38
CA ASP A 626 16.72 29.79 5.56
C ASP A 626 15.88 29.91 4.27
N ARG A 627 14.98 28.95 3.98
CA ARG A 627 14.25 28.86 2.70
C ARG A 627 12.73 28.78 2.81
N LEU A 628 12.16 28.46 3.97
CA LEU A 628 10.72 28.24 4.15
C LEU A 628 10.18 28.93 5.41
N HIS A 629 8.90 29.32 5.40
CA HIS A 629 8.24 29.80 6.61
C HIS A 629 8.14 28.67 7.64
N ARG A 630 8.49 28.96 8.90
CA ARG A 630 8.45 27.99 10.01
C ARG A 630 7.14 28.09 10.79
N PRO A 631 6.33 27.02 10.86
CA PRO A 631 5.22 26.94 11.82
C PRO A 631 5.73 26.79 13.26
N SER A 632 4.99 27.33 14.22
CA SER A 632 5.33 27.25 15.65
C SER A 632 5.06 25.90 16.31
N GLN A 633 4.43 24.94 15.61
CA GLN A 633 4.04 23.62 16.13
C GLN A 633 4.61 22.53 15.22
N LEU A 634 5.89 22.19 15.40
CA LEU A 634 6.56 21.06 14.75
C LEU A 634 7.46 20.31 15.76
N PRO A 635 7.67 18.99 15.59
CA PRO A 635 6.96 18.13 14.64
C PRO A 635 5.47 17.96 15.01
N LEU A 636 4.64 17.60 14.04
CA LEU A 636 3.29 17.08 14.29
C LEU A 636 3.44 15.63 14.75
N GLU A 637 2.89 15.29 15.90
CA GLU A 637 3.10 13.99 16.54
C GLU A 637 1.86 13.10 16.49
N SER A 638 0.65 13.69 16.47
CA SER A 638 -0.64 13.00 16.57
C SER A 638 -1.49 13.09 15.29
N VAL A 639 -2.47 12.19 15.16
CA VAL A 639 -3.43 12.20 14.04
C VAL A 639 -4.21 13.51 14.00
N ALA A 640 -4.63 14.01 15.17
CA ALA A 640 -5.38 15.25 15.28
C ALA A 640 -4.60 16.45 14.72
N GLU A 641 -3.32 16.57 15.07
CA GLU A 641 -2.45 17.65 14.57
C GLU A 641 -2.25 17.60 13.04
N VAL A 642 -2.11 16.39 12.49
CA VAL A 642 -1.99 16.19 11.03
C VAL A 642 -3.30 16.59 10.34
N LEU A 643 -4.44 16.13 10.83
CA LEU A 643 -5.75 16.44 10.28
C LEU A 643 -6.07 17.94 10.40
N ASP A 644 -5.75 18.57 11.52
CA ASP A 644 -5.91 20.02 11.72
C ASP A 644 -5.06 20.81 10.72
N ALA A 645 -3.80 20.43 10.51
CA ALA A 645 -2.93 21.06 9.52
C ALA A 645 -3.51 20.92 8.09
N LEU A 646 -3.95 19.72 7.71
CA LEU A 646 -4.59 19.48 6.41
C LEU A 646 -5.87 20.31 6.26
N GLY A 647 -6.76 20.29 7.25
CA GLY A 647 -8.03 21.03 7.24
C GLY A 647 -7.84 22.55 7.20
N ALA A 648 -6.78 23.06 7.84
CA ALA A 648 -6.36 24.45 7.77
C ALA A 648 -5.67 24.82 6.44
N LYS A 649 -5.43 23.84 5.55
CA LYS A 649 -4.68 23.99 4.28
C LYS A 649 -3.25 24.46 4.51
N ALA A 650 -2.69 24.09 5.66
CA ALA A 650 -1.44 24.59 6.17
C ALA A 650 -0.31 23.63 5.79
N GLY A 651 0.64 24.10 4.96
CA GLY A 651 1.73 23.28 4.44
C GLY A 651 1.53 22.89 2.99
N ASN A 652 2.55 23.14 2.18
CA ASN A 652 2.64 22.67 0.80
C ASN A 652 3.74 21.61 0.63
N LEU A 653 4.42 21.27 1.72
CA LEU A 653 5.28 20.10 1.86
C LEU A 653 4.89 19.35 3.14
N TYR A 654 4.57 18.07 3.04
CA TYR A 654 4.42 17.18 4.19
C TYR A 654 5.48 16.08 4.13
N HIS A 655 6.29 15.96 5.17
CA HIS A 655 7.27 14.90 5.31
C HIS A 655 6.94 14.06 6.54
N PHE A 656 6.64 12.78 6.31
CA PHE A 656 6.32 11.82 7.35
C PHE A 656 7.53 10.95 7.63
N SER A 657 7.94 10.87 8.89
CA SER A 657 9.00 9.99 9.38
C SER A 657 8.43 9.14 10.51
N CYS A 658 7.85 7.99 10.16
CA CYS A 658 7.08 7.16 11.09
C CYS A 658 7.03 5.70 10.63
N HIS A 659 6.54 4.82 11.50
CA HIS A 659 6.30 3.42 11.11
C HIS A 659 5.07 3.33 10.22
N GLY A 660 5.22 2.63 9.10
CA GLY A 660 4.14 2.31 8.19
C GLY A 660 3.97 0.80 8.06
N ASN A 661 2.74 0.39 7.79
CA ASN A 661 2.45 -0.95 7.30
C ASN A 661 1.44 -0.85 6.16
N PHE A 662 1.27 -1.94 5.44
CA PHE A 662 0.29 -2.01 4.37
C PHE A 662 -0.76 -3.07 4.66
N ASP A 663 -2.02 -2.63 4.69
CA ASP A 663 -3.15 -3.53 4.82
C ASP A 663 -3.47 -4.09 3.42
N ALA A 664 -3.21 -5.38 3.26
CA ALA A 664 -3.36 -6.01 1.98
C ALA A 664 -4.82 -6.26 1.58
N ASP A 665 -5.71 -6.33 2.57
CA ASP A 665 -7.13 -6.62 2.42
C ASP A 665 -7.93 -5.32 2.24
N ASN A 666 -7.47 -4.23 2.86
CA ASN A 666 -8.04 -2.90 2.68
C ASN A 666 -6.95 -1.82 2.62
N ALA A 667 -6.54 -1.46 1.41
CA ALA A 667 -5.43 -0.53 1.23
C ALA A 667 -5.68 0.86 1.83
N ASP A 668 -6.94 1.30 1.95
CA ASP A 668 -7.29 2.58 2.56
C ASP A 668 -7.22 2.60 4.08
N GLU A 669 -6.98 1.45 4.71
CA GLU A 669 -6.71 1.30 6.16
C GLU A 669 -5.23 1.05 6.43
N SER A 670 -4.35 1.20 5.42
CA SER A 670 -2.91 1.02 5.57
C SER A 670 -2.35 2.01 6.60
N PRO A 671 -1.87 1.54 7.76
CA PRO A 671 -1.65 2.41 8.90
C PRO A 671 -0.29 3.11 8.82
N LEU A 672 -0.28 4.39 9.16
CA LEU A 672 0.88 5.08 9.72
C LEU A 672 0.67 5.19 11.23
N GLN A 673 1.65 4.74 12.01
CA GLN A 673 1.59 4.80 13.46
C GLN A 673 2.15 6.14 13.94
N LEU A 674 1.31 6.87 14.68
CA LEU A 674 1.64 8.16 15.28
C LEU A 674 1.71 8.04 16.81
N LYS A 675 1.69 9.17 17.52
CA LYS A 675 1.82 9.26 18.98
C LYS A 675 0.86 8.31 19.70
N ASP A 676 1.33 7.73 20.81
CA ASP A 676 0.54 6.84 21.69
C ASP A 676 -0.14 5.65 20.96
N GLY A 677 0.43 5.22 19.82
CA GLY A 677 -0.10 4.13 19.01
C GLY A 677 -1.36 4.50 18.22
N GLU A 678 -1.62 5.80 18.03
CA GLU A 678 -2.66 6.29 17.12
C GLU A 678 -2.38 5.79 15.69
N ILE A 679 -3.46 5.45 14.99
CA ILE A 679 -3.40 5.00 13.60
C ILE A 679 -3.94 6.11 12.71
N PHE A 680 -3.09 6.60 11.81
CA PHE A 680 -3.50 7.43 10.69
C PHE A 680 -3.62 6.56 9.44
N ALA A 681 -4.75 6.63 8.75
CA ALA A 681 -5.03 5.86 7.55
C ALA A 681 -5.44 6.77 6.37
N PRO A 682 -5.29 6.31 5.12
CA PRO A 682 -5.77 7.06 3.95
C PRO A 682 -7.25 7.49 4.05
N ASN A 683 -8.12 6.67 4.67
CA ASN A 683 -9.53 6.98 4.86
C ASN A 683 -9.82 8.11 5.85
N ASP A 684 -8.85 8.51 6.68
CA ASP A 684 -9.01 9.68 7.55
C ASP A 684 -8.99 10.99 6.74
N ILE A 685 -8.39 10.98 5.54
CA ILE A 685 -8.37 12.12 4.62
C ILE A 685 -9.67 12.16 3.82
N THR A 686 -10.73 12.66 4.45
CA THR A 686 -12.05 12.87 3.85
C THR A 686 -12.60 14.25 4.18
N GLY A 687 -13.57 14.72 3.39
CA GLY A 687 -14.32 15.94 3.68
C GLY A 687 -13.42 17.20 3.73
N PRO A 688 -13.32 17.89 4.90
CA PRO A 688 -12.51 19.11 5.01
C PRO A 688 -11.02 18.87 4.74
N TYR A 689 -10.48 17.71 5.11
CA TYR A 689 -9.05 17.40 4.96
C TYR A 689 -8.68 17.13 3.51
N GLU A 690 -9.57 16.44 2.78
CA GLU A 690 -9.46 16.25 1.34
C GLU A 690 -9.46 17.60 0.60
N ARG A 691 -10.36 18.51 0.97
CA ARG A 691 -10.36 19.89 0.44
C ARG A 691 -9.05 20.61 0.76
N GLY A 692 -8.47 20.35 1.93
CA GLY A 692 -7.14 20.76 2.32
C GLY A 692 -6.08 20.42 1.28
N VAL A 693 -5.95 19.13 0.98
CA VAL A 693 -5.00 18.59 -0.02
C VAL A 693 -5.23 19.19 -1.41
N ILE A 694 -6.49 19.27 -1.86
CA ILE A 694 -6.84 19.84 -3.18
C ILE A 694 -6.36 21.29 -3.29
N GLN A 695 -6.48 22.07 -2.22
CA GLN A 695 -6.18 23.50 -2.23
C GLN A 695 -4.70 23.81 -1.97
N SER A 696 -4.04 23.06 -1.08
CA SER A 696 -2.61 23.26 -0.78
C SER A 696 -1.69 22.58 -1.80
N LYS A 697 -2.18 21.60 -2.56
CA LYS A 697 -1.47 20.91 -3.65
C LYS A 697 -0.07 20.43 -3.24
N PRO A 698 0.06 19.70 -2.13
CA PRO A 698 1.35 19.50 -1.48
C PRO A 698 2.29 18.58 -2.25
N LEU A 699 3.58 18.69 -1.99
CA LEU A 699 4.50 17.56 -2.07
C LEU A 699 4.32 16.73 -0.81
N VAL A 700 4.06 15.43 -0.95
CA VAL A 700 3.97 14.51 0.18
C VAL A 700 5.10 13.48 0.10
N PHE A 701 5.94 13.45 1.12
CA PHE A 701 7.00 12.46 1.26
C PHE A 701 6.66 11.54 2.43
N LEU A 702 6.29 10.30 2.15
CA LEU A 702 6.07 9.28 3.16
C LEU A 702 7.32 8.42 3.34
N ASN A 703 8.15 8.81 4.31
CA ASN A 703 9.32 8.03 4.71
C ASN A 703 8.90 6.93 5.71
N ALA A 704 8.10 5.99 5.20
CA ALA A 704 7.54 4.88 5.96
C ALA A 704 7.48 3.63 5.09
N CYS A 705 7.70 2.45 5.70
CA CYS A 705 7.62 1.17 5.01
C CYS A 705 6.26 1.00 4.31
N TYR A 706 6.29 0.49 3.08
CA TYR A 706 5.11 0.21 2.26
C TYR A 706 4.20 1.41 1.90
N ALA A 707 4.55 2.64 2.25
CA ALA A 707 3.72 3.81 2.00
C ALA A 707 3.51 4.14 0.50
N GLY A 708 4.39 3.63 -0.37
CA GLY A 708 4.26 3.71 -1.83
C GLY A 708 3.41 2.59 -2.45
N GLN A 709 2.94 1.60 -1.66
CA GLN A 709 2.01 0.60 -2.17
C GLN A 709 0.60 1.18 -2.30
N ILE A 710 -0.04 0.86 -3.42
CA ILE A 710 -1.47 1.04 -3.64
C ILE A 710 -2.09 -0.36 -3.63
N GLY A 711 -3.33 -0.52 -3.19
CA GLY A 711 -4.07 -1.77 -3.25
C GLY A 711 -5.52 -1.54 -3.64
N ARG A 712 -6.41 -2.49 -3.31
CA ARG A 712 -7.83 -2.34 -3.59
C ARG A 712 -8.57 -1.75 -2.39
N ASN A 713 -9.62 -1.00 -2.67
CA ASN A 713 -10.67 -0.63 -1.73
C ASN A 713 -12.04 -1.02 -2.32
N ILE A 714 -13.13 -0.65 -1.63
CA ILE A 714 -14.52 -0.94 -2.06
C ILE A 714 -14.86 -0.32 -3.43
N ARG A 715 -14.18 0.77 -3.84
CA ARG A 715 -14.52 1.58 -5.01
C ARG A 715 -13.49 1.54 -6.15
N GLY A 716 -12.37 0.81 -6.02
CA GLY A 716 -11.27 0.81 -6.98
C GLY A 716 -9.90 0.66 -6.33
N LEU A 717 -8.95 1.51 -6.72
CA LEU A 717 -7.61 1.62 -6.12
C LEU A 717 -7.68 2.41 -4.80
N GLY A 718 -6.86 2.04 -3.81
CA GLY A 718 -6.78 2.66 -2.49
C GLY A 718 -5.36 2.62 -1.91
N GLY A 719 -5.11 3.33 -0.82
CA GLY A 719 -3.77 3.51 -0.24
C GLY A 719 -3.22 4.92 -0.42
N TRP A 720 -2.07 5.20 0.20
CA TRP A 720 -1.57 6.57 0.36
C TRP A 720 -1.30 7.32 -0.93
N ALA A 721 -0.57 6.72 -1.87
CA ALA A 721 -0.27 7.36 -3.16
C ALA A 721 -1.56 7.67 -3.92
N GLN A 722 -2.52 6.74 -3.98
CA GLN A 722 -3.82 6.98 -4.61
C GLN A 722 -4.58 8.10 -3.88
N ARG A 723 -4.61 8.08 -2.54
CA ARG A 723 -5.33 9.07 -1.73
C ARG A 723 -4.79 10.48 -1.90
N PHE A 724 -3.48 10.67 -2.01
CA PHE A 724 -2.92 12.01 -2.19
C PHE A 724 -2.93 12.46 -3.66
N VAL A 725 -2.46 11.61 -4.59
CA VAL A 725 -2.34 11.97 -6.02
C VAL A 725 -3.71 12.24 -6.64
N SER A 726 -4.69 11.35 -6.43
CA SER A 726 -6.05 11.56 -6.96
C SER A 726 -6.78 12.74 -6.31
N LYS A 727 -6.32 13.20 -5.14
CA LYS A 727 -6.91 14.32 -4.38
C LYS A 727 -6.11 15.61 -4.44
N GLY A 728 -5.24 15.74 -5.44
CA GLY A 728 -4.69 17.04 -5.79
C GLY A 728 -3.22 17.28 -5.41
N ALA A 729 -2.56 16.34 -4.73
CA ALA A 729 -1.13 16.46 -4.43
C ALA A 729 -0.32 16.67 -5.72
N SER A 730 0.69 17.54 -5.64
CA SER A 730 1.52 17.88 -6.81
C SER A 730 2.67 16.90 -7.01
N ALA A 731 3.15 16.32 -5.92
CA ALA A 731 4.11 15.25 -5.94
C ALA A 731 3.88 14.30 -4.75
N PHE A 732 4.16 13.03 -4.95
CA PHE A 732 4.13 12.03 -3.89
C PHE A 732 5.37 11.13 -3.97
N VAL A 733 5.96 10.83 -2.82
CA VAL A 733 7.07 9.88 -2.66
C VAL A 733 6.73 8.88 -1.56
N GLY A 734 6.94 7.58 -1.80
CA GLY A 734 6.77 6.54 -0.79
C GLY A 734 7.49 5.24 -1.14
N GLY A 735 7.79 4.41 -0.14
CA GLY A 735 8.45 3.11 -0.34
C GLY A 735 7.47 1.98 -0.69
N MET A 736 7.74 1.18 -1.73
CA MET A 736 6.89 0.03 -2.10
C MET A 736 7.13 -1.21 -1.22
N TRP A 737 8.20 -1.26 -0.44
CA TRP A 737 8.49 -2.38 0.46
C TRP A 737 9.25 -1.86 1.67
N GLU A 738 9.73 -2.75 2.54
CA GLU A 738 10.51 -2.34 3.71
C GLU A 738 11.80 -1.62 3.31
N VAL A 739 12.09 -0.54 4.03
CA VAL A 739 13.29 0.26 3.86
C VAL A 739 14.15 0.17 5.11
N ASN A 740 15.47 0.27 4.94
CA ASN A 740 16.38 0.40 6.07
C ASN A 740 16.34 1.84 6.60
N ASP A 741 16.02 2.04 7.88
CA ASP A 741 15.85 3.36 8.50
C ASP A 741 17.00 4.35 8.21
N ASN A 742 18.25 3.88 8.31
CA ASN A 742 19.40 4.76 8.10
C ASN A 742 19.53 5.19 6.64
N LEU A 743 19.36 4.27 5.70
CA LEU A 743 19.37 4.56 4.27
C LEU A 743 18.15 5.42 3.89
N ALA A 744 17.00 5.18 4.49
CA ALA A 744 15.77 5.93 4.27
C ALA A 744 15.93 7.42 4.65
N ALA A 745 16.49 7.71 5.83
CA ALA A 745 16.83 9.07 6.24
C ALA A 745 17.84 9.73 5.29
N GLU A 746 18.90 9.03 4.90
CA GLU A 746 19.89 9.55 3.92
C GLU A 746 19.25 9.85 2.57
N PHE A 747 18.27 9.03 2.15
CA PHE A 747 17.56 9.24 0.90
C PHE A 747 16.75 10.53 0.94
N ALA A 748 15.96 10.71 2.01
CA ALA A 748 15.16 11.92 2.21
C ALA A 748 16.04 13.17 2.25
N ILE A 749 17.11 13.16 3.05
CA ILE A 749 18.05 14.28 3.17
C ILE A 749 18.69 14.61 1.82
N THR A 750 19.23 13.60 1.12
CA THR A 750 19.89 13.80 -0.18
C THR A 750 18.90 14.31 -1.24
N PHE A 751 17.67 13.81 -1.22
CA PHE A 751 16.60 14.27 -2.10
C PHE A 751 16.32 15.76 -1.89
N TYR A 752 16.10 16.17 -0.64
CA TYR A 752 15.82 17.56 -0.31
C TYR A 752 17.01 18.48 -0.61
N ASP A 753 18.24 18.09 -0.27
CA ASP A 753 19.43 18.90 -0.59
C ASP A 753 19.54 19.20 -2.08
N LYS A 754 19.26 18.20 -2.93
CA LYS A 754 19.26 18.38 -4.38
C LYS A 754 18.10 19.24 -4.84
N LEU A 755 16.89 19.01 -4.32
CA LEU A 755 15.71 19.78 -4.65
C LEU A 755 15.92 21.27 -4.32
N TRP A 756 16.45 21.58 -3.14
CA TRP A 756 16.76 22.95 -2.73
C TRP A 756 17.95 23.58 -3.45
N SER A 757 18.75 22.77 -4.14
CA SER A 757 19.82 23.24 -5.02
C SER A 757 19.33 23.58 -6.43
N GLY A 758 18.01 23.50 -6.68
CA GLY A 758 17.39 23.83 -7.96
C GLY A 758 17.34 22.68 -8.96
N ALA A 759 17.65 21.45 -8.54
CA ALA A 759 17.46 20.28 -9.39
C ALA A 759 15.96 20.06 -9.68
N THR A 760 15.63 19.48 -10.84
CA THR A 760 14.26 18.99 -11.05
C THR A 760 13.92 17.89 -10.04
N ILE A 761 12.64 17.63 -9.80
CA ILE A 761 12.18 16.60 -8.87
C ILE A 761 12.75 15.23 -9.28
N GLY A 762 12.75 14.90 -10.58
CA GLY A 762 13.32 13.68 -11.11
C GLY A 762 14.85 13.59 -10.93
N GLU A 763 15.57 14.71 -11.08
CA GLU A 763 17.02 14.78 -10.83
C GLU A 763 17.38 14.60 -9.36
N ALA A 764 16.64 15.27 -8.47
CA ALA A 764 16.81 15.14 -7.04
C ALA A 764 16.58 13.69 -6.60
N PHE A 765 15.50 13.07 -7.08
CA PHE A 765 15.14 11.70 -6.75
C PHE A 765 16.12 10.66 -7.30
N HIS A 766 16.49 10.78 -8.58
CA HIS A 766 17.50 9.91 -9.20
C HIS A 766 18.87 10.06 -8.51
N GLY A 767 19.26 11.29 -8.16
CA GLY A 767 20.48 11.56 -7.43
C GLY A 767 20.50 10.94 -6.02
N ALA A 768 19.38 10.94 -5.30
CA ALA A 768 19.25 10.28 -4.01
C ALA A 768 19.40 8.75 -4.11
N ARG A 769 18.85 8.13 -5.17
CA ARG A 769 19.06 6.69 -5.45
C ARG A 769 20.52 6.37 -5.71
N ALA A 770 21.17 7.15 -6.57
CA ALA A 770 22.59 6.97 -6.88
C ALA A 770 23.45 7.08 -5.62
N HIS A 771 23.14 8.01 -4.72
CA HIS A 771 23.81 8.16 -3.43
C HIS A 771 23.67 6.91 -2.56
N LEU A 772 22.44 6.44 -2.32
CA LEU A 772 22.22 5.23 -1.51
C LEU A 772 22.86 3.99 -2.14
N ARG A 773 22.78 3.85 -3.47
CA ARG A 773 23.42 2.74 -4.18
C ARG A 773 24.93 2.75 -3.97
N ALA A 774 25.56 3.92 -3.90
CA ALA A 774 26.98 4.02 -3.60
C ALA A 774 27.30 3.62 -2.14
N MET A 775 26.40 3.90 -1.19
CA MET A 775 26.54 3.50 0.20
C MET A 775 26.35 2.00 0.41
N ASP A 776 25.30 1.43 -0.17
CA ASP A 776 24.93 0.02 -0.03
C ASP A 776 24.23 -0.51 -1.28
N PRO A 777 24.99 -0.90 -2.31
CA PRO A 777 24.43 -1.41 -3.57
C PRO A 777 23.69 -2.75 -3.42
N ALA A 778 23.87 -3.44 -2.30
CA ALA A 778 23.31 -4.77 -2.06
C ALA A 778 22.00 -4.73 -1.24
N ASN A 779 21.60 -3.57 -0.71
CA ASN A 779 20.34 -3.40 -0.01
C ASN A 779 19.28 -2.79 -0.96
N PRO A 780 18.07 -3.36 -1.06
CA PRO A 780 17.05 -2.88 -2.00
C PRO A 780 16.42 -1.53 -1.63
N THR A 781 16.80 -0.86 -0.54
CA THR A 781 16.21 0.42 -0.13
C THR A 781 16.33 1.49 -1.22
N TRP A 782 17.46 1.53 -1.94
CA TRP A 782 17.66 2.49 -3.05
C TRP A 782 16.76 2.21 -4.27
N LEU A 783 16.18 1.02 -4.34
CA LEU A 783 15.20 0.61 -5.36
C LEU A 783 13.75 0.82 -4.88
N ALA A 784 13.51 0.95 -3.57
CA ALA A 784 12.20 0.84 -2.95
C ALA A 784 11.25 2.02 -3.18
N TYR A 785 11.79 3.24 -3.26
CA TYR A 785 10.94 4.42 -3.37
C TYR A 785 10.21 4.46 -4.71
N THR A 786 9.11 5.19 -4.79
CA THR A 786 8.45 5.58 -6.03
C THR A 786 8.27 7.07 -6.03
N LEU A 787 8.30 7.66 -7.23
CA LEU A 787 8.06 9.09 -7.43
C LEU A 787 6.81 9.25 -8.30
N TYR A 788 5.79 9.88 -7.75
CA TYR A 788 4.65 10.38 -8.52
C TYR A 788 4.83 11.88 -8.68
N ALA A 789 5.42 12.32 -9.79
CA ALA A 789 5.63 13.73 -10.13
C ALA A 789 6.06 13.88 -11.60
N ASP A 790 6.00 15.08 -12.15
CA ASP A 790 6.72 15.35 -13.40
C ASP A 790 8.24 15.25 -13.14
N PRO A 791 8.98 14.37 -13.85
CA PRO A 791 10.43 14.25 -13.67
C PRO A 791 11.20 15.54 -14.01
N ASN A 792 10.67 16.38 -14.90
CA ASN A 792 11.23 17.68 -15.24
C ASN A 792 10.64 18.82 -14.41
N GLY A 793 9.64 18.54 -13.57
CA GLY A 793 9.04 19.54 -12.70
C GLY A 793 9.99 20.00 -11.61
N PHE A 794 9.73 21.16 -11.02
CA PHE A 794 10.61 21.80 -10.05
C PHE A 794 9.86 22.31 -8.81
N ALA A 795 10.59 22.46 -7.71
CA ALA A 795 10.07 23.10 -6.51
C ALA A 795 10.24 24.62 -6.61
N LYS A 796 9.17 25.38 -6.40
CA LYS A 796 9.19 26.84 -6.26
C LYS A 796 9.16 27.19 -4.79
N THR A 797 10.13 27.98 -4.34
CA THR A 797 10.17 28.54 -2.98
C THR A 797 9.91 30.05 -3.06
N PRO A 798 9.37 30.71 -2.01
CA PRO A 798 9.26 32.16 -2.00
C PRO A 798 10.65 32.79 -2.16
N GLU A 799 10.77 33.82 -3.00
CA GLU A 799 12.00 34.62 -3.12
C GLU A 799 12.39 35.34 -1.82
#